data_AF-A0A9E3EHD6-F1
#
_entry.id   AF-A0A9E3EHD6-F1
#
_cell.length_a   1.000
_cell.length_b   1.000
_cell.length_c   1.000
_cell.angle_alpha   90.00
_cell.angle_beta   90.00
_cell.angle_gamma   90.00
#
_symmetry.space_group_name_H-M   'P 1'
#
loop_
_entity.id
_entity.type
_entity.pdbx_description
1 polymer ?
#
loop_
_entity_poly.entity_id
_entity_poly.type
_entity_poly.pdbx_seq_one_letter_code
_entity_poly.pdbx_strand_id
1 'polypeptide(L)'
;MEGSTEIFDRDDIMSVIRTNLIEVRQGTGAGTVILSPQKSGKSHLLSYIYDKRELQQNTFYCRISIYALSAKVPVQQKLSDEVFLIYFLKQLHDELCAYLARERATKDVTAQNLERDQARLERGEIVEEELRQLFSIRFAADNAYLVEYQSLENYRDQIAALIAKPTQADDLYEFLDEFLSRLKRMKKRIVLFIDDVQSLISDNDFSDRLLSLLRGASNDGKLVPLLATTKQLMDPSLHQDRVRRDQTRSLFNDVKVEVLNSFSPELAAKFLHWPKPPAKPLNEREQQYILDLAGGSPYFLQEVRDRYLRARPQTGPEFKQFELQVGQELENVFDIIWERCSAQHRKAIRAAEVEKVCIPGVDLGPAACFAGFGGFFSSLFQTYLAKKEDEREDLIVTATPNFRIFPSALCIAAPEALDLVSITLKNPTSSSVKVQLECELEEFSQVCRVPVTVSANGGTERKQISITPKHRAGADLYNPEPTQIRWKAVATPGSGSLLNEESTIRIRVLAIDQFVFAMRDDIANSLVNYSWMIGAWVNTEDPAVQDLMHKAAQRLPAKTAIGYPAVGGPAAAPSVEQQVEALYEAVRDKNIQYQNRTGAPYTGSKDLSQRVRLPGRSVNYGCANCLDGAVLFASLLQAFDLDPLILFLPDHSLVGWKSARGPAASPRFIEITDAAVDRNFAEASLNGQRRFENLKVPVENGEPREIKDVGNFAILVDVAESKLNHMMGTLPAQ
;
A
#
# COMPACT_ATOMS: atom_id res chain seq x y z
N MET A 1 -33.79 -41.12 12.43
CA MET A 1 -32.42 -41.65 12.28
C MET A 1 -31.52 -40.45 12.07
N GLU A 2 -30.92 -39.98 13.16
CA GLU A 2 -29.85 -38.99 13.15
C GLU A 2 -28.62 -39.65 12.51
N GLY A 3 -28.31 -39.24 11.29
CA GLY A 3 -27.13 -39.68 10.53
C GLY A 3 -26.05 -38.60 10.62
N SER A 4 -25.05 -38.91 11.44
CA SER A 4 -23.80 -38.23 11.77
C SER A 4 -23.14 -37.34 10.71
N THR A 5 -22.49 -36.29 11.21
CA THR A 5 -21.62 -35.29 10.56
C THR A 5 -20.61 -35.87 9.57
N GLU A 6 -20.57 -35.36 8.33
CA GLU A 6 -19.50 -35.71 7.37
C GLU A 6 -19.06 -34.51 6.51
N ILE A 7 -18.34 -33.59 7.15
CA ILE A 7 -16.98 -33.31 6.70
C ILE A 7 -16.09 -33.50 7.91
N PHE A 8 -15.02 -34.27 7.74
CA PHE A 8 -13.90 -34.45 8.66
C PHE A 8 -13.80 -33.35 9.72
N ASP A 9 -14.46 -33.54 10.86
CA ASP A 9 -14.94 -32.45 11.71
C ASP A 9 -13.78 -31.54 12.14
N ARG A 10 -13.64 -30.46 11.39
CA ARG A 10 -13.00 -29.22 11.82
C ARG A 10 -14.09 -28.43 12.53
N ASP A 11 -14.73 -29.03 13.54
CA ASP A 11 -15.79 -28.42 14.33
C ASP A 11 -15.37 -27.04 14.81
N ASP A 12 -14.09 -26.88 15.15
CA ASP A 12 -13.50 -25.59 15.52
C ASP A 12 -13.58 -24.58 14.36
N ILE A 13 -13.20 -24.95 13.14
CA ILE A 13 -13.25 -24.06 11.97
C ILE A 13 -14.69 -23.78 11.55
N MET A 14 -15.56 -24.80 11.58
CA MET A 14 -16.97 -24.65 11.24
C MET A 14 -17.73 -23.83 12.28
N SER A 15 -17.41 -24.01 13.57
CA SER A 15 -17.91 -23.19 14.68
C SER A 15 -17.43 -21.75 14.51
N VAL A 16 -16.16 -21.54 14.19
CA VAL A 16 -15.61 -20.20 13.92
C VAL A 16 -16.29 -19.52 12.74
N ILE A 17 -16.50 -20.25 11.65
CA ILE A 17 -17.20 -19.73 10.47
C ILE A 17 -18.67 -19.46 10.83
N ARG A 18 -19.33 -20.36 11.57
CA ARG A 18 -20.72 -20.14 11.99
C ARG A 18 -20.85 -18.93 12.90
N THR A 19 -20.07 -18.87 13.98
CA THR A 19 -20.10 -17.78 14.97
C THR A 19 -19.69 -16.44 14.37
N ASN A 20 -18.63 -16.38 13.56
CA ASN A 20 -18.08 -15.10 13.09
C ASN A 20 -18.67 -14.63 11.75
N LEU A 21 -19.11 -15.54 10.89
CA LEU A 21 -19.63 -15.22 9.56
C LEU A 21 -21.14 -15.40 9.45
N ILE A 22 -21.72 -16.48 9.99
CA ILE A 22 -23.10 -16.88 9.70
C ILE A 22 -24.11 -16.41 10.77
N GLU A 23 -23.81 -16.50 12.07
CA GLU A 23 -24.80 -16.33 13.15
C GLU A 23 -24.85 -14.92 13.78
N VAL A 24 -24.02 -13.97 13.30
CA VAL A 24 -23.94 -12.61 13.86
C VAL A 24 -25.25 -11.84 13.65
N ARG A 25 -26.09 -11.77 14.68
CA ARG A 25 -27.38 -11.04 14.68
C ARG A 25 -27.26 -9.52 14.86
N GLN A 26 -26.09 -8.98 15.25
CA GLN A 26 -25.92 -7.57 15.63
C GLN A 26 -24.65 -6.87 15.09
N GLY A 27 -24.27 -7.12 13.83
CA GLY A 27 -23.56 -6.08 13.06
C GLY A 27 -22.04 -5.94 13.23
N THR A 28 -21.30 -6.94 13.72
CA THR A 28 -19.82 -6.98 13.60
C THR A 28 -19.35 -8.42 13.40
N GLY A 29 -19.50 -8.94 12.18
CA GLY A 29 -18.85 -10.21 11.80
C GLY A 29 -17.40 -9.94 11.44
N ALA A 30 -16.46 -10.65 12.07
CA ALA A 30 -15.05 -10.60 11.72
C ALA A 30 -14.79 -11.46 10.48
N GLY A 31 -14.01 -10.95 9.52
CA GLY A 31 -13.55 -11.76 8.39
C GLY A 31 -12.77 -12.99 8.87
N THR A 32 -12.68 -14.03 8.05
CA THR A 32 -11.91 -15.24 8.40
C THR A 32 -10.95 -15.60 7.26
N VAL A 33 -9.72 -15.96 7.61
CA VAL A 33 -8.70 -16.45 6.66
C VAL A 33 -8.35 -17.88 6.99
N ILE A 34 -8.55 -18.76 6.02
CA ILE A 34 -8.11 -20.14 6.04
C ILE A 34 -6.71 -20.21 5.41
N LEU A 35 -5.71 -20.45 6.25
CA LEU A 35 -4.34 -20.66 5.82
C LEU A 35 -4.04 -22.14 5.68
N SER A 36 -3.45 -22.53 4.56
CA SER A 36 -2.98 -23.90 4.38
C SER A 36 -1.87 -23.96 3.36
N PRO A 37 -0.88 -24.83 3.49
CA PRO A 37 0.25 -24.88 2.56
C PRO A 37 -0.16 -25.23 1.11
N GLN A 38 -1.28 -25.92 0.89
CA GLN A 38 -1.68 -26.44 -0.44
C GLN A 38 -3.12 -26.13 -0.85
N LYS A 39 -3.34 -26.01 -2.16
CA LYS A 39 -4.58 -25.48 -2.76
C LYS A 39 -5.77 -26.42 -2.63
N SER A 40 -5.66 -27.69 -3.03
CA SER A 40 -6.84 -28.58 -3.12
C SER A 40 -7.57 -28.72 -1.77
N GLY A 41 -6.85 -28.79 -0.65
CA GLY A 41 -7.46 -28.91 0.68
C GLY A 41 -8.38 -27.74 1.06
N LYS A 42 -7.97 -26.50 0.74
CA LYS A 42 -8.79 -25.30 1.02
C LYS A 42 -9.95 -25.16 0.04
N SER A 43 -9.67 -25.34 -1.25
CA SER A 43 -10.69 -25.19 -2.29
C SER A 43 -11.86 -26.14 -2.07
N HIS A 44 -11.59 -27.38 -1.66
CA HIS A 44 -12.62 -28.36 -1.31
C HIS A 44 -13.41 -27.98 -0.05
N LEU A 45 -12.72 -27.52 1.00
CA LEU A 45 -13.38 -27.05 2.22
C LEU A 45 -14.30 -25.86 1.92
N LEU A 46 -13.81 -24.86 1.17
CA LEU A 46 -14.61 -23.71 0.75
C LEU A 46 -15.80 -24.11 -0.11
N SER A 47 -15.62 -25.06 -1.05
CA SER A 47 -16.74 -25.59 -1.85
C SER A 47 -17.80 -26.20 -0.95
N TYR A 48 -17.42 -27.06 -0.01
CA TYR A 48 -18.37 -27.68 0.88
C TYR A 48 -19.11 -26.68 1.76
N ILE A 49 -18.40 -25.72 2.36
CA ILE A 49 -19.02 -24.66 3.18
C ILE A 49 -20.03 -23.89 2.34
N TYR A 50 -19.66 -23.54 1.10
CA TYR A 50 -20.54 -22.83 0.19
C TYR A 50 -21.78 -23.66 -0.17
N ASP A 51 -21.63 -24.96 -0.44
CA ASP A 51 -22.73 -25.84 -0.84
C ASP A 51 -23.66 -26.20 0.33
N LYS A 52 -23.14 -26.22 1.57
CA LYS A 52 -23.87 -26.56 2.80
C LYS A 52 -24.36 -25.34 3.58
N ARG A 53 -24.20 -24.13 3.04
CA ARG A 53 -24.62 -22.89 3.69
C ARG A 53 -26.11 -22.91 4.02
N GLU A 54 -26.46 -22.45 5.21
CA GLU A 54 -27.86 -22.17 5.54
C GLU A 54 -28.27 -20.85 4.89
N LEU A 55 -29.36 -20.88 4.12
CA LEU A 55 -29.88 -19.70 3.44
C LEU A 55 -30.59 -18.80 4.47
N GLN A 56 -29.86 -17.81 4.99
CA GLN A 56 -30.41 -16.81 5.89
C GLN A 56 -31.10 -15.67 5.13
N GLN A 57 -32.20 -15.14 5.68
CA GLN A 57 -32.97 -14.06 5.04
C GLN A 57 -32.22 -12.73 4.85
N ASN A 58 -31.12 -12.51 5.60
CA ASN A 58 -30.38 -11.24 5.60
C ASN A 58 -28.94 -11.36 5.07
N THR A 59 -28.55 -12.52 4.52
CA THR A 59 -27.18 -12.77 4.08
C THR A 59 -27.17 -13.29 2.65
N PHE A 60 -26.42 -12.63 1.76
CA PHE A 60 -26.14 -13.09 0.41
C PHE A 60 -24.76 -13.74 0.36
N TYR A 61 -24.62 -14.83 -0.38
CA TYR A 61 -23.36 -15.58 -0.47
C TYR A 61 -22.80 -15.50 -1.89
N CYS A 62 -21.53 -15.11 -2.01
CA CYS A 62 -20.85 -15.03 -3.31
C CYS A 62 -19.51 -15.75 -3.23
N ARG A 63 -19.11 -16.42 -4.32
CA ARG A 63 -17.83 -17.13 -4.38
C ARG A 63 -17.02 -16.78 -5.63
N ILE A 64 -15.75 -16.48 -5.40
CA ILE A 64 -14.77 -16.16 -6.43
C ILE A 64 -13.55 -17.03 -6.22
N SER A 65 -13.15 -17.76 -7.26
CA SER A 65 -11.86 -18.43 -7.30
C SER A 65 -11.01 -17.70 -8.32
N ILE A 66 -9.90 -17.07 -7.88
CA ILE A 66 -9.03 -16.31 -8.78
C ILE A 66 -8.44 -17.21 -9.87
N TYR A 67 -8.17 -18.47 -9.53
CA TYR A 67 -7.73 -19.47 -10.49
C TYR A 67 -8.81 -19.88 -11.50
N ALA A 68 -10.05 -20.09 -11.06
CA ALA A 68 -11.13 -20.38 -12.00
C ALA A 68 -11.43 -19.16 -12.88
N LEU A 69 -11.22 -17.95 -12.34
CA LEU A 69 -11.34 -16.70 -13.09
C LEU A 69 -10.25 -16.61 -14.15
N SER A 70 -8.98 -16.87 -13.82
CA SER A 70 -7.88 -16.85 -14.78
C SER A 70 -8.07 -17.86 -15.91
N ALA A 71 -8.63 -19.05 -15.62
CA ALA A 71 -8.94 -20.06 -16.64
C ALA A 71 -10.09 -19.67 -17.60
N LYS A 72 -10.94 -18.71 -17.20
CA LYS A 72 -12.09 -18.24 -18.00
C LYS A 72 -11.78 -16.98 -18.82
N VAL A 73 -10.64 -16.34 -18.59
CA VAL A 73 -10.19 -15.17 -19.34
C VAL A 73 -9.41 -15.64 -20.57
N PRO A 74 -9.66 -15.09 -21.78
CA PRO A 74 -8.87 -15.41 -22.97
C PRO A 74 -7.37 -15.18 -22.73
N VAL A 75 -6.50 -16.02 -23.29
CA VAL A 75 -5.03 -15.99 -23.07
C VAL A 75 -4.38 -14.62 -23.32
N GLN A 76 -5.02 -13.76 -24.10
CA GLN A 76 -4.53 -12.41 -24.45
C GLN A 76 -5.02 -11.30 -23.50
N GLN A 77 -5.97 -11.59 -22.61
CA GLN A 77 -6.55 -10.63 -21.66
C GLN A 77 -6.02 -10.94 -20.27
N LYS A 78 -5.57 -9.90 -19.55
CA LYS A 78 -5.07 -10.01 -18.19
C LYS A 78 -6.22 -10.00 -17.19
N LEU A 79 -5.98 -10.55 -15.99
CA LEU A 79 -6.88 -10.30 -14.86
C LEU A 79 -6.89 -8.81 -14.56
N SER A 80 -8.05 -8.25 -14.24
CA SER A 80 -8.21 -6.84 -13.89
C SER A 80 -9.36 -6.66 -12.92
N ASP A 81 -9.50 -5.46 -12.37
CA ASP A 81 -10.60 -5.11 -11.48
C ASP A 81 -11.95 -5.27 -12.16
N GLU A 82 -12.09 -4.87 -13.43
CA GLU A 82 -13.33 -5.03 -14.19
C GLU A 82 -13.74 -6.49 -14.28
N VAL A 83 -12.79 -7.38 -14.59
CA VAL A 83 -13.05 -8.82 -14.71
C VAL A 83 -13.50 -9.39 -13.37
N PHE A 84 -12.85 -9.00 -12.27
CA PHE A 84 -13.22 -9.42 -10.93
C PHE A 84 -14.61 -8.91 -10.53
N LEU A 85 -14.88 -7.61 -10.70
CA LEU A 85 -16.12 -6.96 -10.30
C LEU A 85 -17.31 -7.47 -11.12
N ILE A 86 -17.15 -7.67 -12.43
CA ILE A 86 -18.20 -8.26 -13.27
C ILE A 86 -18.50 -9.70 -12.82
N TYR A 87 -17.47 -10.49 -12.49
CA TYR A 87 -17.70 -11.85 -12.00
C TYR A 87 -18.39 -11.86 -10.63
N PHE A 88 -18.00 -10.94 -9.74
CA PHE A 88 -18.65 -10.74 -8.46
C PHE A 88 -20.13 -10.37 -8.62
N LEU A 89 -20.43 -9.39 -9.48
CA LEU A 89 -21.79 -8.95 -9.77
C LEU A 89 -22.66 -10.06 -10.38
N LYS A 90 -22.09 -10.93 -11.23
CA LYS A 90 -22.80 -12.11 -11.74
C LYS A 90 -23.22 -13.05 -10.61
N GLN A 91 -22.31 -13.37 -9.69
CA GLN A 91 -22.63 -14.21 -8.54
C GLN A 91 -23.69 -13.56 -7.63
N LEU A 92 -23.59 -12.26 -7.41
CA LEU A 92 -24.55 -11.51 -6.62
C LEU A 92 -25.94 -11.44 -7.28
N HIS A 93 -25.99 -11.26 -8.60
CA HIS A 93 -27.23 -11.28 -9.37
C HIS A 93 -27.96 -12.61 -9.23
N ASP A 94 -27.25 -13.73 -9.37
CA ASP A 94 -27.82 -15.07 -9.26
C ASP A 94 -28.38 -15.32 -7.84
N GLU A 95 -27.67 -14.86 -6.81
CA GLU A 95 -28.11 -14.97 -5.41
C GLU A 95 -29.34 -14.07 -5.13
N LEU A 96 -29.40 -12.86 -5.70
CA LEU A 96 -30.58 -11.98 -5.61
C LEU A 96 -31.79 -12.59 -6.32
N CYS A 97 -31.60 -13.17 -7.52
CA CYS A 97 -32.66 -13.88 -8.24
C CYS A 97 -33.23 -15.02 -7.38
N ALA A 98 -32.35 -15.83 -6.78
CA ALA A 98 -32.76 -16.93 -5.91
C ALA A 98 -33.50 -16.44 -4.67
N TYR A 99 -33.05 -15.35 -4.05
CA TYR A 99 -33.70 -14.74 -2.88
C TYR A 99 -35.11 -14.22 -3.22
N LEU A 100 -35.23 -13.41 -4.28
CA LEU A 100 -36.50 -12.82 -4.70
C LEU A 100 -37.53 -13.87 -5.10
N ALA A 101 -37.08 -14.96 -5.74
CA ALA A 101 -37.94 -16.10 -6.08
C ALA A 101 -38.51 -16.79 -4.83
N ARG A 102 -37.71 -16.96 -3.77
CA ARG A 102 -38.15 -17.55 -2.49
C ARG A 102 -39.15 -16.66 -1.75
N GLU A 103 -38.91 -15.35 -1.74
CA GLU A 103 -39.72 -14.37 -0.99
C GLU A 103 -41.00 -13.93 -1.74
N ARG A 104 -41.15 -14.28 -3.02
CA ARG A 104 -42.27 -13.84 -3.86
C ARG A 104 -43.64 -14.14 -3.26
N ALA A 105 -43.84 -15.37 -2.78
CA ALA A 105 -45.11 -15.79 -2.19
C ALA A 105 -45.43 -14.99 -0.91
N THR A 106 -44.44 -14.78 -0.05
CA THR A 106 -44.56 -13.95 1.16
C THR A 106 -44.92 -12.51 0.80
N LYS A 107 -44.22 -11.92 -0.18
CA LYS A 107 -44.50 -10.57 -0.67
C LYS A 107 -45.93 -10.40 -1.18
N ASP A 108 -46.44 -11.35 -1.96
CA ASP A 108 -47.80 -11.25 -2.50
C ASP A 108 -48.86 -11.35 -1.37
N VAL A 109 -48.65 -12.24 -0.39
CA VAL A 109 -49.53 -12.37 0.78
C VAL A 109 -49.49 -11.12 1.66
N THR A 110 -48.30 -10.57 1.91
CA THR A 110 -48.13 -9.34 2.72
C THR A 110 -48.81 -8.15 2.05
N ALA A 111 -48.64 -7.98 0.74
CA ALA A 111 -49.29 -6.90 -0.02
C ALA A 111 -50.84 -7.00 0.04
N GLN A 112 -51.39 -8.19 -0.16
CA GLN A 112 -52.84 -8.42 -0.07
C GLN A 112 -53.38 -8.17 1.34
N ASN A 113 -52.67 -8.63 2.37
CA ASN A 113 -53.06 -8.40 3.76
C ASN A 113 -53.03 -6.91 4.12
N LEU A 114 -51.99 -6.19 3.69
CA LEU A 114 -51.84 -4.76 3.94
C LEU A 114 -52.99 -3.97 3.30
N GLU A 115 -53.28 -4.22 2.03
CA GLU A 115 -54.37 -3.56 1.30
C GLU A 115 -55.74 -3.84 1.96
N ARG A 116 -56.00 -5.11 2.28
CA ARG A 116 -57.24 -5.51 2.97
C ARG A 116 -57.39 -4.81 4.31
N ASP A 117 -56.34 -4.82 5.12
CA ASP A 117 -56.40 -4.33 6.50
C ASP A 117 -56.45 -2.77 6.54
N GLN A 118 -55.79 -2.08 5.59
CA GLN A 118 -55.94 -0.63 5.38
C GLN A 118 -57.37 -0.25 5.01
N ALA A 119 -57.98 -0.98 4.08
CA ALA A 119 -59.38 -0.73 3.67
C ALA A 119 -60.37 -0.92 4.83
N ARG A 120 -60.11 -1.85 5.76
CA ARG A 120 -60.93 -2.04 6.97
C ARG A 120 -60.79 -0.88 7.96
N LEU A 121 -59.59 -0.32 8.08
CA LEU A 121 -59.34 0.86 8.91
C LEU A 121 -60.08 2.10 8.35
N GLU A 122 -60.02 2.32 7.03
CA GLU A 122 -60.70 3.43 6.35
C GLU A 122 -62.23 3.34 6.46
N ARG A 123 -62.79 2.13 6.43
CA ARG A 123 -64.22 1.88 6.63
C ARG A 123 -64.67 2.00 8.10
N GLY A 124 -63.75 2.27 9.03
CA GLY A 124 -64.07 2.44 10.45
C GLY A 124 -64.46 1.14 11.17
N GLU A 125 -64.13 -0.03 10.60
CA GLU A 125 -64.48 -1.34 11.17
C GLU A 125 -63.66 -1.69 12.42
N ILE A 126 -62.58 -0.95 12.68
CA ILE A 126 -61.71 -1.12 13.85
C ILE A 126 -61.96 0.06 14.79
N VAL A 127 -62.71 -0.19 15.86
CA VAL A 127 -63.20 0.83 16.79
C VAL A 127 -62.30 0.98 18.03
N GLU A 128 -61.59 -0.07 18.43
CA GLU A 128 -60.71 -0.08 19.59
C GLU A 128 -59.34 0.58 19.30
N GLU A 129 -58.95 1.53 20.15
CA GLU A 129 -57.75 2.35 19.96
C GLU A 129 -56.44 1.54 20.10
N GLU A 130 -56.41 0.53 20.97
CA GLU A 130 -55.25 -0.36 21.16
C GLU A 130 -54.97 -1.21 19.91
N LEU A 131 -56.03 -1.73 19.26
CA LEU A 131 -55.90 -2.44 18.00
C LEU A 131 -55.38 -1.51 16.90
N ARG A 132 -55.86 -0.26 16.83
CA ARG A 132 -55.36 0.73 15.84
C ARG A 132 -53.85 0.98 15.98
N GLN A 133 -53.34 1.04 17.20
CA GLN A 133 -51.90 1.18 17.46
C GLN A 133 -51.10 -0.06 17.02
N LEU A 134 -51.63 -1.27 17.23
CA LEU A 134 -50.98 -2.50 16.74
C LEU A 134 -50.99 -2.58 15.21
N PHE A 135 -52.09 -2.19 14.56
CA PHE A 135 -52.18 -2.12 13.10
C PHE A 135 -51.22 -1.08 12.51
N SER A 136 -51.03 0.08 13.14
CA SER A 136 -50.09 1.09 12.63
C SER A 136 -48.64 0.61 12.68
N ILE A 137 -48.22 -0.09 13.73
CA ILE A 137 -46.91 -0.72 13.83
C ILE A 137 -46.74 -1.80 12.76
N ARG A 138 -47.74 -2.66 12.59
CA ARG A 138 -47.72 -3.72 11.57
C ARG A 138 -47.68 -3.15 10.16
N PHE A 139 -48.47 -2.13 9.84
CA PHE A 139 -48.46 -1.47 8.53
C PHE A 139 -47.12 -0.83 8.23
N ALA A 140 -46.48 -0.21 9.23
CA ALA A 140 -45.13 0.33 9.06
C ALA A 140 -44.12 -0.78 8.73
N ALA A 141 -44.21 -1.94 9.41
CA ALA A 141 -43.36 -3.10 9.14
C ALA A 141 -43.60 -3.74 7.77
N ASP A 142 -44.87 -3.97 7.40
CA ASP A 142 -45.26 -4.56 6.12
C ASP A 142 -44.89 -3.64 4.94
N ASN A 143 -45.11 -2.33 5.07
CA ASN A 143 -44.65 -1.34 4.08
C ASN A 143 -43.12 -1.31 3.95
N ALA A 144 -42.40 -1.32 5.08
CA ALA A 144 -40.94 -1.35 5.05
C ALA A 144 -40.41 -2.60 4.32
N TYR A 145 -41.01 -3.77 4.57
CA TYR A 145 -40.68 -5.01 3.87
C TYR A 145 -40.96 -4.94 2.36
N LEU A 146 -42.11 -4.40 1.94
CA LEU A 146 -42.45 -4.27 0.52
C LEU A 146 -41.51 -3.29 -0.21
N VAL A 147 -41.15 -2.17 0.42
CA VAL A 147 -40.17 -1.21 -0.12
C VAL A 147 -38.78 -1.84 -0.23
N GLU A 148 -38.37 -2.64 0.76
CA GLU A 148 -37.13 -3.40 0.73
C GLU A 148 -37.11 -4.41 -0.43
N TYR A 149 -38.18 -5.20 -0.60
CA TYR A 149 -38.32 -6.16 -1.70
C TYR A 149 -38.20 -5.46 -3.06
N GLN A 150 -38.96 -4.39 -3.28
CA GLN A 150 -38.92 -3.62 -4.53
C GLN A 150 -37.53 -3.02 -4.80
N SER A 151 -36.84 -2.55 -3.76
CA SER A 151 -35.49 -2.02 -3.88
C SER A 151 -34.52 -3.10 -4.37
N LEU A 152 -34.61 -4.32 -3.84
CA LEU A 152 -33.78 -5.45 -4.26
C LEU A 152 -34.09 -5.91 -5.69
N GLU A 153 -35.35 -5.86 -6.13
CA GLU A 153 -35.71 -6.10 -7.55
C GLU A 153 -35.05 -5.08 -8.48
N ASN A 154 -35.12 -3.79 -8.11
CA ASN A 154 -34.49 -2.73 -8.90
C ASN A 154 -32.97 -2.94 -8.99
N TYR A 155 -32.32 -3.32 -7.89
CA TYR A 155 -30.88 -3.62 -7.91
C TYR A 155 -30.54 -4.87 -8.72
N ARG A 156 -31.35 -5.93 -8.67
CA ARG A 156 -31.19 -7.11 -9.55
C ARG A 156 -31.17 -6.68 -11.02
N ASP A 157 -32.13 -5.84 -11.43
CA ASP A 157 -32.25 -5.41 -12.82
C ASP A 157 -31.13 -4.45 -13.24
N GLN A 158 -30.69 -3.55 -12.35
CA GLN A 158 -29.51 -2.71 -12.58
C GLN A 158 -28.24 -3.54 -12.75
N ILE A 159 -28.03 -4.55 -11.90
CA ILE A 159 -26.88 -5.46 -12.02
C ILE A 159 -26.93 -6.21 -13.36
N ALA A 160 -28.10 -6.71 -13.77
CA ALA A 160 -28.26 -7.37 -15.06
C ALA A 160 -27.89 -6.44 -16.23
N ALA A 161 -28.26 -5.16 -16.15
CA ALA A 161 -27.93 -4.15 -17.16
C ALA A 161 -26.42 -3.85 -17.21
N LEU A 162 -25.75 -3.75 -16.06
CA LEU A 162 -24.30 -3.55 -15.96
C LEU A 162 -23.50 -4.74 -16.50
N ILE A 163 -23.98 -5.97 -16.26
CA ILE A 163 -23.34 -7.20 -16.77
C ILE A 163 -23.49 -7.32 -18.29
N ALA A 164 -24.63 -6.87 -18.84
CA ALA A 164 -24.95 -7.02 -20.26
C ALA A 164 -24.16 -6.07 -21.18
N LYS A 165 -23.55 -5.01 -20.63
CA LYS A 165 -22.79 -4.00 -21.39
C LYS A 165 -21.32 -3.97 -20.96
N PRO A 166 -20.40 -3.65 -21.87
CA PRO A 166 -19.03 -3.32 -21.48
C PRO A 166 -19.07 -2.08 -20.59
N THR A 167 -18.75 -2.25 -19.31
CA THR A 167 -18.84 -1.20 -18.29
C THR A 167 -17.43 -0.96 -17.73
N GLN A 168 -17.06 0.30 -17.53
CA GLN A 168 -15.75 0.66 -16.99
C GLN A 168 -15.70 0.41 -15.48
N ALA A 169 -14.49 0.22 -14.92
CA ALA A 169 -14.33 -0.02 -13.49
C ALA A 169 -14.96 1.08 -12.62
N ASP A 170 -14.86 2.34 -13.03
CA ASP A 170 -15.38 3.49 -12.27
C ASP A 170 -16.88 3.38 -12.01
N ASP A 171 -17.67 3.08 -13.04
CA ASP A 171 -19.12 2.90 -12.95
C ASP A 171 -19.47 1.70 -12.05
N LEU A 172 -18.68 0.63 -12.11
CA LEU A 172 -18.87 -0.56 -11.28
C LEU A 172 -18.60 -0.25 -9.79
N TYR A 173 -17.58 0.55 -9.50
CA TYR A 173 -17.27 1.00 -8.14
C TYR A 173 -18.38 1.90 -7.58
N GLU A 174 -18.84 2.89 -8.35
CA GLU A 174 -19.90 3.80 -7.92
C GLU A 174 -21.20 3.04 -7.60
N PHE A 175 -21.59 2.12 -8.49
CA PHE A 175 -22.74 1.25 -8.25
C PHE A 175 -22.58 0.42 -6.97
N LEU A 176 -21.43 -0.22 -6.78
CA LEU A 176 -21.18 -1.08 -5.62
C LEU A 176 -21.19 -0.29 -4.30
N ASP A 177 -20.61 0.91 -4.27
CA ASP A 177 -20.61 1.75 -3.08
C ASP A 177 -22.04 2.17 -2.66
N GLU A 178 -22.89 2.53 -3.63
CA GLU A 178 -24.30 2.83 -3.38
C GLU A 178 -25.05 1.57 -2.88
N PHE A 179 -24.91 0.47 -3.61
CA PHE A 179 -25.58 -0.79 -3.32
C PHE A 179 -25.23 -1.32 -1.92
N LEU A 180 -23.95 -1.38 -1.58
CA LEU A 180 -23.49 -1.87 -0.27
C LEU A 180 -23.96 -0.95 0.87
N SER A 181 -24.04 0.36 0.63
CA SER A 181 -24.57 1.32 1.61
C SER A 181 -26.07 1.12 1.85
N ARG A 182 -26.82 0.73 0.82
CA ARG A 182 -28.26 0.43 0.90
C ARG A 182 -28.52 -0.91 1.58
N LEU A 183 -27.74 -1.95 1.27
CA LEU A 183 -27.79 -3.23 1.98
C LEU A 183 -27.63 -3.05 3.49
N LYS A 184 -26.65 -2.23 3.92
CA LYS A 184 -26.44 -1.93 5.35
C LYS A 184 -27.68 -1.33 6.01
N ARG A 185 -28.37 -0.40 5.35
CA ARG A 185 -29.62 0.22 5.85
C ARG A 185 -30.75 -0.81 5.98
N MET A 186 -30.81 -1.78 5.07
CA MET A 186 -31.76 -2.90 5.11
C MET A 186 -31.33 -4.01 6.09
N LYS A 187 -30.24 -3.81 6.86
CA LYS A 187 -29.65 -4.83 7.74
C LYS A 187 -29.30 -6.14 7.03
N LYS A 188 -28.95 -6.04 5.74
CA LYS A 188 -28.47 -7.16 4.92
C LYS A 188 -26.97 -7.03 4.68
N ARG A 189 -26.32 -8.16 4.40
CA ARG A 189 -24.88 -8.25 4.18
C ARG A 189 -24.53 -9.29 3.12
N ILE A 190 -23.27 -9.26 2.66
CA ILE A 190 -22.70 -10.22 1.72
C ILE A 190 -21.59 -11.01 2.42
N VAL A 191 -21.55 -12.33 2.27
CA VAL A 191 -20.39 -13.15 2.62
C VAL A 191 -19.68 -13.54 1.33
N LEU A 192 -18.43 -13.08 1.19
CA LEU A 192 -17.63 -13.26 -0.02
C LEU A 192 -16.52 -14.29 0.20
N PHE A 193 -16.60 -15.41 -0.50
CA PHE A 193 -15.60 -16.47 -0.49
C PHE A 193 -14.56 -16.16 -1.57
N ILE A 194 -13.30 -15.91 -1.20
CA ILE A 194 -12.20 -15.69 -2.15
C ILE A 194 -11.18 -16.81 -2.00
N ASP A 195 -11.07 -17.65 -3.02
CA ASP A 195 -10.06 -18.71 -3.10
C ASP A 195 -8.80 -18.21 -3.83
N ASP A 196 -7.63 -18.59 -3.31
CA ASP A 196 -6.31 -18.08 -3.71
C ASP A 196 -6.15 -16.56 -3.62
N VAL A 197 -6.48 -15.97 -2.46
CA VAL A 197 -6.32 -14.52 -2.25
C VAL A 197 -4.87 -14.06 -2.40
N GLN A 198 -3.88 -14.94 -2.23
CA GLN A 198 -2.48 -14.59 -2.50
C GLN A 198 -2.28 -14.06 -3.92
N SER A 199 -3.00 -14.60 -4.90
CA SER A 199 -2.88 -14.18 -6.30
C SER A 199 -3.49 -12.79 -6.50
N LEU A 200 -4.58 -12.48 -5.81
CA LEU A 200 -5.18 -11.14 -5.79
C LEU A 200 -4.21 -10.10 -5.21
N ILE A 201 -3.42 -10.49 -4.21
CA ILE A 201 -2.48 -9.62 -3.50
C ILE A 201 -1.18 -9.45 -4.29
N SER A 202 -0.62 -10.56 -4.80
CA SER A 202 0.69 -10.59 -5.45
C SER A 202 0.69 -10.11 -6.91
N ASP A 203 -0.47 -10.16 -7.57
CA ASP A 203 -0.58 -9.77 -8.97
C ASP A 203 -0.69 -8.24 -9.11
N ASN A 204 0.19 -7.63 -9.91
CA ASN A 204 0.23 -6.19 -10.11
C ASN A 204 -0.93 -5.67 -10.98
N ASP A 205 -1.68 -6.56 -11.63
CA ASP A 205 -2.77 -6.18 -12.53
C ASP A 205 -4.10 -5.81 -11.81
N PHE A 206 -4.27 -6.17 -10.53
CA PHE A 206 -5.38 -5.67 -9.69
C PHE A 206 -5.03 -4.34 -9.03
N SER A 207 -5.98 -3.40 -8.91
CA SER A 207 -5.67 -2.09 -8.35
C SER A 207 -5.82 -2.02 -6.83
N ASP A 208 -5.15 -1.03 -6.24
CA ASP A 208 -5.30 -0.64 -4.83
C ASP A 208 -6.75 -0.22 -4.48
N ARG A 209 -7.55 0.19 -5.48
CA ARG A 209 -8.95 0.57 -5.31
C ARG A 209 -9.83 -0.64 -5.01
N LEU A 210 -9.56 -1.79 -5.64
CA LEU A 210 -10.23 -3.04 -5.34
C LEU A 210 -9.96 -3.49 -3.90
N LEU A 211 -8.69 -3.45 -3.48
CA LEU A 211 -8.31 -3.79 -2.11
C LEU A 211 -8.93 -2.82 -1.10
N SER A 212 -8.98 -1.52 -1.43
CA SER A 212 -9.60 -0.48 -0.61
C SER A 212 -11.12 -0.66 -0.49
N LEU A 213 -11.81 -1.02 -1.58
CA LEU A 213 -13.24 -1.35 -1.57
C LEU A 213 -13.52 -2.54 -0.65
N LEU A 214 -12.78 -3.66 -0.82
CA LEU A 214 -12.93 -4.85 0.00
C LEU A 214 -12.69 -4.54 1.49
N ARG A 215 -11.70 -3.68 1.78
CA ARG A 215 -11.41 -3.22 3.14
C ARG A 215 -12.53 -2.37 3.71
N GLY A 216 -12.97 -1.34 2.99
CA GLY A 216 -14.04 -0.45 3.42
C GLY A 216 -15.33 -1.21 3.69
N ALA A 217 -15.71 -2.09 2.77
CA ALA A 217 -16.90 -2.92 2.90
C ALA A 217 -16.81 -3.95 4.05
N SER A 218 -15.62 -4.48 4.31
CA SER A 218 -15.35 -5.37 5.45
C SER A 218 -15.45 -4.64 6.78
N ASN A 219 -14.79 -3.49 6.93
CA ASN A 219 -14.83 -2.68 8.15
C ASN A 219 -16.25 -2.22 8.49
N ASP A 220 -17.06 -1.95 7.46
CA ASP A 220 -18.45 -1.53 7.62
C ASP A 220 -19.43 -2.68 7.92
N GLY A 221 -18.97 -3.93 7.91
CA GLY A 221 -19.80 -5.13 8.06
C GLY A 221 -20.75 -5.41 6.88
N LYS A 222 -20.58 -4.68 5.76
CA LYS A 222 -21.39 -4.81 4.53
C LYS A 222 -21.04 -6.09 3.78
N LEU A 223 -19.74 -6.40 3.72
CA LEU A 223 -19.17 -7.54 3.02
C LEU A 223 -18.18 -8.23 3.94
N VAL A 224 -18.48 -9.45 4.35
CA VAL A 224 -17.61 -10.22 5.26
C VAL A 224 -16.82 -11.24 4.44
N PRO A 225 -15.49 -11.09 4.31
CA PRO A 225 -14.69 -11.99 3.49
C PRO A 225 -14.35 -13.29 4.22
N LEU A 226 -14.48 -14.42 3.53
CA LEU A 226 -13.84 -15.70 3.86
C LEU A 226 -12.76 -16.01 2.82
N LEU A 227 -11.51 -15.97 3.24
CA LEU A 227 -10.36 -15.99 2.34
C LEU A 227 -9.59 -17.30 2.48
N ALA A 228 -9.15 -17.89 1.38
CA ALA A 228 -8.21 -18.99 1.38
C ALA A 228 -6.85 -18.54 0.84
N THR A 229 -5.78 -18.83 1.59
CA THR A 229 -4.42 -18.50 1.18
C THR A 229 -3.43 -19.65 1.37
N THR A 230 -2.42 -19.70 0.49
CA THR A 230 -1.26 -20.60 0.63
C THR A 230 -0.05 -20.00 1.33
N LYS A 231 -0.03 -18.67 1.47
CA LYS A 231 1.03 -17.92 2.14
C LYS A 231 0.46 -17.16 3.33
N GLN A 232 1.28 -16.89 4.33
CA GLN A 232 0.87 -15.97 5.40
C GLN A 232 0.54 -14.61 4.78
N LEU A 233 -0.53 -13.98 5.23
CA LEU A 233 -0.98 -12.70 4.68
C LEU A 233 0.08 -11.60 4.81
N MET A 234 1.03 -11.73 5.73
CA MET A 234 2.13 -10.78 5.94
C MET A 234 3.46 -11.23 5.30
N ASP A 235 3.45 -12.30 4.51
CA ASP A 235 4.63 -12.78 3.79
C ASP A 235 5.16 -11.69 2.84
N PRO A 236 6.43 -11.25 2.95
CA PRO A 236 6.99 -10.20 2.12
C PRO A 236 6.90 -10.48 0.62
N SER A 237 6.90 -11.76 0.21
CA SER A 237 6.78 -12.17 -1.19
C SER A 237 5.39 -11.90 -1.80
N LEU A 238 4.38 -11.64 -0.96
CA LEU A 238 3.07 -11.17 -1.41
C LEU A 238 3.03 -9.66 -1.62
N HIS A 239 3.93 -8.92 -0.98
CA HIS A 239 3.88 -7.46 -0.87
C HIS A 239 5.11 -6.81 -1.48
N GLN A 240 5.13 -6.74 -2.81
CA GLN A 240 6.18 -6.08 -3.60
C GLN A 240 6.21 -4.55 -3.35
N ASP A 241 5.07 -3.95 -2.95
CA ASP A 241 4.93 -2.52 -2.61
C ASP A 241 4.48 -2.34 -1.14
N ARG A 242 5.06 -1.34 -0.44
CA ARG A 242 4.66 -0.97 0.93
C ARG A 242 3.24 -0.40 1.00
N VAL A 243 2.75 0.31 -0.03
CA VAL A 243 1.39 0.85 -0.04
C VAL A 243 0.36 -0.27 -0.03
N ARG A 244 0.55 -1.29 -0.88
CA ARG A 244 -0.23 -2.52 -0.84
C ARG A 244 -0.10 -3.23 0.50
N ARG A 245 1.11 -3.33 1.06
CA ARG A 245 1.34 -3.97 2.38
C ARG A 245 0.47 -3.35 3.48
N ASP A 246 0.38 -2.02 3.54
CA ASP A 246 -0.42 -1.32 4.55
C ASP A 246 -1.93 -1.46 4.27
N GLN A 247 -2.34 -1.41 3.00
CA GLN A 247 -3.73 -1.65 2.59
C GLN A 247 -4.18 -3.08 2.90
N THR A 248 -3.36 -4.08 2.59
CA THR A 248 -3.61 -5.49 2.89
C THR A 248 -3.55 -5.76 4.38
N ARG A 249 -2.60 -5.17 5.11
CA ARG A 249 -2.55 -5.29 6.56
C ARG A 249 -3.85 -4.78 7.16
N SER A 250 -4.33 -3.62 6.71
CA SER A 250 -5.59 -3.08 7.19
C SER A 250 -6.85 -3.74 6.64
N LEU A 251 -6.79 -4.41 5.49
CA LEU A 251 -7.86 -5.28 4.98
C LEU A 251 -8.09 -6.47 5.93
N PHE A 252 -7.07 -6.89 6.67
CA PHE A 252 -7.10 -8.08 7.53
C PHE A 252 -6.88 -7.80 9.03
N ASN A 253 -6.96 -6.54 9.46
CA ASN A 253 -6.69 -6.16 10.86
C ASN A 253 -7.61 -6.86 11.87
N ASP A 254 -8.84 -7.20 11.46
CA ASP A 254 -9.86 -7.89 12.28
C ASP A 254 -10.24 -9.26 11.69
N VAL A 255 -9.24 -10.02 11.23
CA VAL A 255 -9.48 -11.33 10.60
C VAL A 255 -8.97 -12.46 11.47
N LYS A 256 -9.84 -13.44 11.72
CA LYS A 256 -9.45 -14.67 12.41
C LYS A 256 -8.69 -15.58 11.45
N VAL A 257 -7.46 -15.94 11.79
CA VAL A 257 -6.64 -16.87 11.01
C VAL A 257 -6.86 -18.28 11.54
N GLU A 258 -7.34 -19.16 10.68
CA GLU A 258 -7.52 -20.58 10.94
C GLU A 258 -6.57 -21.39 10.06
N VAL A 259 -5.72 -22.20 10.68
CA VAL A 259 -4.72 -23.02 9.96
C VAL A 259 -5.29 -24.41 9.71
N LEU A 260 -5.31 -24.87 8.45
CA LEU A 260 -5.64 -26.27 8.18
C LEU A 260 -4.44 -27.16 8.48
N ASN A 261 -4.50 -27.79 9.64
CA ASN A 261 -3.58 -28.83 10.06
C ASN A 261 -3.84 -30.14 9.30
N SER A 262 -2.91 -31.09 9.44
CA SER A 262 -3.07 -32.47 8.96
C SER A 262 -4.28 -33.17 9.61
N PHE A 263 -4.85 -34.15 8.92
CA PHE A 263 -5.90 -35.02 9.48
C PHE A 263 -5.33 -35.91 10.59
N SER A 264 -6.19 -36.29 11.54
CA SER A 264 -5.90 -37.41 12.45
C SER A 264 -6.00 -38.74 11.68
N PRO A 265 -5.43 -39.85 12.19
CA PRO A 265 -5.49 -41.15 11.51
C PRO A 265 -6.91 -41.57 11.12
N GLU A 266 -7.86 -41.37 12.04
CA GLU A 266 -9.28 -41.70 11.86
C GLU A 266 -9.93 -40.85 10.76
N LEU A 267 -9.63 -39.54 10.74
CA LEU A 267 -10.14 -38.63 9.72
C LEU A 267 -9.53 -38.93 8.35
N ALA A 268 -8.23 -39.23 8.28
CA ALA A 268 -7.58 -39.57 7.03
C ALA A 268 -8.10 -40.88 6.43
N ALA A 269 -8.34 -41.91 7.25
CA ALA A 269 -8.92 -43.17 6.81
C ALA A 269 -10.32 -42.97 6.20
N LYS A 270 -11.16 -42.18 6.87
CA LYS A 270 -12.48 -41.80 6.35
C LYS A 270 -12.34 -40.98 5.03
N PHE A 271 -11.30 -40.14 4.88
CA PHE A 271 -11.08 -39.28 3.71
C PHE A 271 -10.81 -40.07 2.43
N LEU A 272 -10.22 -41.27 2.55
CA LEU A 272 -9.99 -42.14 1.42
C LEU A 272 -11.28 -42.57 0.70
N HIS A 273 -12.44 -42.48 1.36
CA HIS A 273 -13.75 -42.84 0.79
C HIS A 273 -14.61 -41.63 0.37
N TRP A 274 -14.10 -40.40 0.50
CA TRP A 274 -14.82 -39.15 0.21
C TRP A 274 -14.34 -38.49 -1.11
N PRO A 275 -15.19 -37.78 -1.89
CA PRO A 275 -16.63 -37.50 -1.72
C PRO A 275 -17.54 -38.60 -2.24
N LYS A 276 -17.01 -39.51 -3.07
CA LYS A 276 -17.69 -40.73 -3.49
C LYS A 276 -16.73 -41.90 -3.23
N PRO A 277 -17.23 -43.02 -2.67
CA PRO A 277 -16.39 -44.18 -2.47
C PRO A 277 -15.87 -44.69 -3.82
N PRO A 278 -14.62 -45.15 -3.89
CA PRO A 278 -14.05 -45.65 -5.13
C PRO A 278 -14.86 -46.84 -5.65
N ALA A 279 -15.02 -46.93 -6.98
CA ALA A 279 -15.81 -47.99 -7.62
C ALA A 279 -15.37 -49.40 -7.20
N LYS A 280 -14.08 -49.59 -6.92
CA LYS A 280 -13.54 -50.74 -6.20
C LYS A 280 -13.06 -50.28 -4.82
N PRO A 281 -13.66 -50.75 -3.71
CA PRO A 281 -13.29 -50.32 -2.37
C PRO A 281 -11.84 -50.69 -2.05
N LEU A 282 -11.20 -49.85 -1.23
CA LEU A 282 -9.86 -50.11 -0.68
C LEU A 282 -10.00 -51.04 0.53
N ASN A 283 -9.23 -52.13 0.57
CA ASN A 283 -9.15 -52.97 1.77
C ASN A 283 -8.28 -52.32 2.87
N GLU A 284 -8.30 -52.85 4.10
CA GLU A 284 -7.56 -52.26 5.24
C GLU A 284 -6.06 -52.11 4.97
N ARG A 285 -5.44 -53.06 4.27
CA ARG A 285 -4.01 -52.99 3.94
C ARG A 285 -3.71 -51.91 2.90
N GLU A 286 -4.56 -51.79 1.88
CA GLU A 286 -4.46 -50.74 0.86
C GLU A 286 -4.67 -49.35 1.50
N GLN A 287 -5.61 -49.24 2.44
CA GLN A 287 -5.83 -48.00 3.19
C GLN A 287 -4.60 -47.63 4.02
N GLN A 288 -4.09 -48.55 4.84
CA GLN A 288 -2.91 -48.28 5.67
C GLN A 288 -1.70 -47.90 4.81
N TYR A 289 -1.48 -48.59 3.69
CA TYR A 289 -0.41 -48.27 2.76
C TYR A 289 -0.50 -46.83 2.23
N ILE A 290 -1.69 -46.40 1.79
CA ILE A 290 -1.89 -45.03 1.30
C ILE A 290 -1.68 -44.01 2.43
N LEU A 291 -2.13 -44.31 3.65
CA LEU A 291 -1.94 -43.44 4.82
C LEU A 291 -0.45 -43.29 5.18
N ASP A 292 0.31 -44.37 5.16
CA ASP A 292 1.75 -44.36 5.45
C ASP A 292 2.53 -43.60 4.36
N LEU A 293 2.11 -43.78 3.10
CA LEU A 293 2.75 -43.15 1.94
C LEU A 293 2.46 -41.64 1.83
N ALA A 294 1.22 -41.24 2.11
CA ALA A 294 0.75 -39.86 1.92
C ALA A 294 0.79 -38.98 3.18
N GLY A 295 0.75 -39.59 4.36
CA GLY A 295 0.63 -38.89 5.65
C GLY A 295 -0.77 -38.28 5.87
N GLY A 296 -0.84 -37.25 6.72
CA GLY A 296 -2.11 -36.63 7.13
C GLY A 296 -2.63 -35.49 6.25
N SER A 297 -1.90 -35.07 5.22
CA SER A 297 -2.33 -33.94 4.38
C SER A 297 -3.48 -34.34 3.43
N PRO A 298 -4.59 -33.59 3.39
CA PRO A 298 -5.70 -33.85 2.47
C PRO A 298 -5.27 -33.88 0.99
N TYR A 299 -4.34 -32.99 0.61
CA TYR A 299 -3.81 -32.91 -0.76
C TYR A 299 -3.02 -34.17 -1.12
N PHE A 300 -2.04 -34.55 -0.29
CA PHE A 300 -1.23 -35.73 -0.56
C PHE A 300 -2.05 -37.01 -0.50
N LEU A 301 -3.00 -37.12 0.44
CA LEU A 301 -3.92 -38.25 0.52
C LEU A 301 -4.74 -38.40 -0.76
N GLN A 302 -5.29 -37.30 -1.29
CA GLN A 302 -6.04 -37.32 -2.54
C GLN A 302 -5.16 -37.70 -3.73
N GLU A 303 -4.01 -37.05 -3.88
CA GLU A 303 -3.10 -37.27 -5.01
C GLU A 303 -2.57 -38.71 -5.04
N VAL A 304 -2.17 -39.24 -3.87
CA VAL A 304 -1.69 -40.62 -3.73
C VAL A 304 -2.83 -41.61 -3.94
N ARG A 305 -4.00 -41.41 -3.32
CA ARG A 305 -5.17 -42.27 -3.49
C ARG A 305 -5.59 -42.36 -4.95
N ASP A 306 -5.75 -41.23 -5.64
CA ASP A 306 -6.27 -41.19 -7.01
C ASP A 306 -5.27 -41.82 -8.01
N ARG A 307 -3.96 -41.76 -7.73
CA ARG A 307 -2.94 -42.50 -8.48
C ARG A 307 -2.93 -43.98 -8.13
N TYR A 308 -3.06 -44.33 -6.85
CA TYR A 308 -3.12 -45.70 -6.40
C TYR A 308 -4.32 -46.44 -7.00
N LEU A 309 -5.49 -45.79 -7.07
CA LEU A 309 -6.68 -46.37 -7.69
C LEU A 309 -6.53 -46.61 -9.20
N ARG A 310 -5.69 -45.82 -9.88
CA ARG A 310 -5.37 -45.99 -11.31
C ARG A 310 -4.35 -47.09 -11.57
N ALA A 311 -3.31 -47.19 -10.74
CA ALA A 311 -2.22 -48.16 -10.92
C ALA A 311 -2.48 -49.51 -10.24
N ARG A 312 -3.04 -49.51 -9.02
CA ARG A 312 -3.26 -50.65 -8.10
C ARG A 312 -2.13 -51.71 -8.16
N PRO A 313 -0.90 -51.35 -7.74
CA PRO A 313 0.24 -52.28 -7.74
C PRO A 313 -0.07 -53.55 -6.92
N GLN A 314 0.43 -54.70 -7.39
CA GLN A 314 0.21 -56.03 -6.79
C GLN A 314 1.51 -56.69 -6.33
N THR A 315 2.65 -56.38 -6.97
CA THR A 315 3.95 -56.99 -6.65
C THR A 315 4.93 -55.99 -6.02
N GLY A 316 5.87 -56.48 -5.19
CA GLY A 316 6.88 -55.64 -4.53
C GLY A 316 7.66 -54.69 -5.46
N PRO A 317 8.07 -55.11 -6.67
CA PRO A 317 8.69 -54.21 -7.66
C PRO A 317 7.74 -53.10 -8.15
N GLU A 318 6.46 -53.41 -8.36
CA GLU A 318 5.44 -52.43 -8.79
C GLU A 318 5.21 -51.38 -7.71
N PHE A 319 5.20 -51.76 -6.43
CA PHE A 319 5.10 -50.81 -5.32
C PHE A 319 6.29 -49.83 -5.31
N LYS A 320 7.53 -50.32 -5.46
CA LYS A 320 8.71 -49.44 -5.52
C LYS A 320 8.67 -48.48 -6.71
N GLN A 321 8.24 -48.97 -7.88
CA GLN A 321 8.11 -48.14 -9.08
C GLN A 321 7.03 -47.06 -8.90
N PHE A 322 5.91 -47.43 -8.28
CA PHE A 322 4.83 -46.51 -7.95
C PHE A 322 5.30 -45.40 -7.00
N GLU A 323 5.99 -45.76 -5.92
CA GLU A 323 6.53 -44.78 -4.94
C GLU A 323 7.52 -43.82 -5.58
N LEU A 324 8.42 -44.32 -6.44
CA LEU A 324 9.39 -43.49 -7.15
C LEU A 324 8.68 -42.49 -8.08
N GLN A 325 7.70 -42.96 -8.84
CA GLN A 325 6.95 -42.12 -9.77
C GLN A 325 6.16 -41.03 -9.02
N VAL A 326 5.43 -41.42 -7.98
CA VAL A 326 4.65 -40.49 -7.16
C VAL A 326 5.56 -39.48 -6.47
N GLY A 327 6.71 -39.91 -5.97
CA GLY A 327 7.71 -39.04 -5.35
C GLY A 327 8.26 -38.00 -6.31
N GLN A 328 8.62 -38.39 -7.53
CA GLN A 328 9.10 -37.47 -8.58
C GLN A 328 8.01 -36.46 -9.00
N GLU A 329 6.78 -36.92 -9.19
CA GLU A 329 5.66 -36.04 -9.58
C GLU A 329 5.30 -35.01 -8.49
N LEU A 330 5.52 -35.36 -7.22
CA LEU A 330 5.23 -34.48 -6.08
C LEU A 330 6.45 -33.68 -5.60
N GLU A 331 7.63 -33.89 -6.18
CA GLU A 331 8.89 -33.26 -5.77
C GLU A 331 8.82 -31.73 -5.78
N ASN A 332 8.26 -31.15 -6.85
CA ASN A 332 8.03 -29.70 -6.93
C ASN A 332 7.18 -29.15 -5.77
N VAL A 333 6.22 -29.94 -5.29
CA VAL A 333 5.37 -29.54 -4.16
C VAL A 333 6.17 -29.58 -2.85
N PHE A 334 7.04 -30.58 -2.69
CA PHE A 334 7.97 -30.66 -1.56
C PHE A 334 8.95 -29.49 -1.56
N ASP A 335 9.52 -29.13 -2.71
CA ASP A 335 10.40 -27.97 -2.88
C ASP A 335 9.72 -26.67 -2.48
N ILE A 336 8.53 -26.40 -3.01
CA ILE A 336 7.78 -25.17 -2.71
C ILE A 336 7.50 -25.02 -1.21
N ILE A 337 7.16 -26.11 -0.51
CA ILE A 337 6.91 -26.05 0.93
C ILE A 337 8.22 -25.95 1.71
N TRP A 338 9.27 -26.66 1.27
CA TRP A 338 10.60 -26.61 1.87
C TRP A 338 11.20 -25.20 1.81
N GLU A 339 11.10 -24.53 0.66
CA GLU A 339 11.53 -23.14 0.45
C GLU A 339 10.81 -22.15 1.39
N ARG A 340 9.58 -22.46 1.81
CA ARG A 340 8.80 -21.64 2.76
C ARG A 340 9.14 -21.90 4.22
N CYS A 341 9.85 -22.99 4.53
CA CYS A 341 10.25 -23.29 5.90
C CYS A 341 11.42 -22.37 6.31
N SER A 342 11.36 -21.79 7.51
CA SER A 342 12.49 -21.05 8.08
C SER A 342 13.66 -22.00 8.34
N ALA A 343 14.88 -21.47 8.48
CA ALA A 343 16.04 -22.28 8.87
C ALA A 343 15.80 -23.06 10.18
N GLN A 344 15.09 -22.45 11.14
CA GLN A 344 14.70 -23.09 12.38
C GLN A 344 13.71 -24.25 12.15
N HIS A 345 12.71 -24.08 11.28
CA HIS A 345 11.78 -25.15 10.92
C HIS A 345 12.49 -26.28 10.17
N ARG A 346 13.36 -25.96 9.20
CA ARG A 346 14.16 -26.96 8.46
C ARG A 346 15.02 -27.80 9.41
N LYS A 347 15.69 -27.17 10.38
CA LYS A 347 16.47 -27.87 11.41
C LYS A 347 15.60 -28.78 12.28
N ALA A 348 14.41 -28.31 12.67
CA ALA A 348 13.49 -29.10 13.46
C ALA A 348 12.93 -30.31 12.70
N ILE A 349 12.61 -30.14 11.42
CA ILE A 349 12.18 -31.23 10.51
C ILE A 349 13.28 -32.29 10.38
N ARG A 350 14.54 -31.85 10.20
CA ARG A 350 15.69 -32.76 10.09
C ARG A 350 15.95 -33.51 11.40
N ALA A 351 15.91 -32.82 12.53
CA ALA A 351 16.08 -33.44 13.85
C ALA A 351 15.00 -34.51 14.11
N ALA A 352 13.73 -34.20 13.79
CA ALA A 352 12.63 -35.15 13.92
C ALA A 352 12.82 -36.41 13.04
N GLU A 353 13.33 -36.25 11.82
CA GLU A 353 13.61 -37.38 10.92
C GLU A 353 14.79 -38.24 11.39
N VAL A 354 15.88 -37.63 11.86
CA VAL A 354 17.08 -38.33 12.35
C VAL A 354 16.80 -39.07 13.65
N GLU A 355 16.18 -38.40 14.62
CA GLU A 355 15.90 -38.98 15.93
C GLU A 355 14.74 -39.96 15.89
N LYS A 356 13.94 -39.97 14.81
CA LYS A 356 12.73 -40.80 14.69
C LYS A 356 11.76 -40.56 15.85
N VAL A 357 11.78 -39.35 16.41
CA VAL A 357 11.00 -38.93 17.58
C VAL A 357 10.08 -37.79 17.16
N CYS A 358 8.79 -37.94 17.46
CA CYS A 358 7.85 -36.82 17.43
C CYS A 358 8.32 -35.79 18.44
N ILE A 359 8.60 -34.55 18.05
CA ILE A 359 8.93 -33.49 19.00
C ILE A 359 7.62 -32.77 19.36
N PRO A 360 6.91 -33.14 20.44
CA PRO A 360 5.69 -32.46 20.85
C PRO A 360 5.99 -30.98 21.14
N GLY A 361 5.18 -30.08 20.57
CA GLY A 361 5.29 -28.64 20.78
C GLY A 361 6.23 -27.91 19.82
N VAL A 362 6.82 -28.58 18.83
CA VAL A 362 7.60 -27.92 17.77
C VAL A 362 6.68 -27.41 16.67
N ASP A 363 6.74 -26.11 16.40
CA ASP A 363 6.14 -25.51 15.22
C ASP A 363 6.92 -25.95 13.97
N LEU A 364 6.34 -26.83 13.17
CA LEU A 364 6.90 -27.27 11.89
C LEU A 364 6.58 -26.28 10.75
N GLY A 365 5.86 -25.20 11.05
CA GLY A 365 5.46 -24.19 10.08
C GLY A 365 4.73 -24.81 8.88
N PRO A 366 5.07 -24.40 7.64
CA PRO A 366 4.45 -24.95 6.43
C PRO A 366 4.59 -26.47 6.26
N ALA A 367 5.63 -27.07 6.84
CA ALA A 367 5.91 -28.50 6.77
C ALA A 367 5.05 -29.36 7.70
N ALA A 368 4.20 -28.76 8.55
CA ALA A 368 3.24 -29.51 9.37
C ALA A 368 2.34 -30.44 8.53
N CYS A 369 2.11 -30.10 7.26
CA CYS A 369 1.36 -30.95 6.32
C CYS A 369 2.06 -32.27 5.96
N PHE A 370 3.36 -32.42 6.22
CA PHE A 370 4.11 -33.66 5.98
C PHE A 370 4.07 -34.63 7.15
N ALA A 371 3.53 -34.21 8.30
CA ALA A 371 3.41 -35.07 9.46
C ALA A 371 2.54 -36.31 9.14
N GLY A 372 3.09 -37.49 9.38
CA GLY A 372 2.42 -38.77 9.30
C GLY A 372 1.83 -39.20 10.64
N PHE A 373 1.13 -40.33 10.62
CA PHE A 373 0.45 -40.88 11.79
C PHE A 373 1.46 -41.57 12.71
N GLY A 374 1.65 -41.03 13.92
CA GLY A 374 2.63 -41.53 14.89
C GLY A 374 3.93 -40.71 14.99
N GLY A 375 3.99 -39.54 14.35
CA GLY A 375 5.11 -38.59 14.51
C GLY A 375 6.27 -38.77 13.54
N PHE A 376 6.16 -39.71 12.59
CA PHE A 376 7.04 -39.84 11.44
C PHE A 376 6.53 -39.01 10.27
N PHE A 377 7.41 -38.57 9.37
CA PHE A 377 6.97 -38.01 8.10
C PHE A 377 6.44 -39.10 7.16
N SER A 378 5.62 -38.72 6.18
CA SER A 378 5.21 -39.67 5.13
C SER A 378 6.43 -40.26 4.41
N SER A 379 6.38 -41.52 3.98
CA SER A 379 7.55 -42.16 3.36
C SER A 379 8.00 -41.45 2.07
N LEU A 380 7.09 -40.78 1.37
CA LEU A 380 7.42 -39.88 0.26
C LEU A 380 8.31 -38.70 0.71
N PHE A 381 7.94 -38.02 1.79
CA PHE A 381 8.70 -36.87 2.28
C PHE A 381 10.05 -37.28 2.88
N GLN A 382 10.13 -38.44 3.54
CA GLN A 382 11.40 -39.00 4.01
C GLN A 382 12.38 -39.26 2.85
N THR A 383 11.88 -39.84 1.75
CA THR A 383 12.67 -40.07 0.54
C THR A 383 13.15 -38.77 -0.09
N TYR A 384 12.31 -37.72 -0.06
CA TYR A 384 12.69 -36.37 -0.50
C TYR A 384 13.78 -35.77 0.40
N LEU A 385 13.59 -35.80 1.73
CA LEU A 385 14.57 -35.29 2.69
C LEU A 385 15.94 -35.97 2.50
N ALA A 386 15.98 -37.29 2.32
CA ALA A 386 17.22 -38.02 2.11
C ALA A 386 18.03 -37.57 0.87
N LYS A 387 17.37 -36.94 -0.12
CA LYS A 387 18.02 -36.40 -1.33
C LYS A 387 18.45 -34.94 -1.22
N LYS A 388 17.89 -34.17 -0.28
CA LYS A 388 18.19 -32.75 -0.12
C LYS A 388 19.47 -32.55 0.70
N GLU A 389 20.45 -31.84 0.13
CA GLU A 389 21.69 -31.45 0.81
C GLU A 389 21.43 -30.43 1.94
N ASP A 390 22.35 -30.37 2.92
CA ASP A 390 22.31 -29.38 3.99
C ASP A 390 22.52 -27.97 3.43
N GLU A 391 21.52 -27.12 3.57
CA GLU A 391 21.64 -25.70 3.25
C GLU A 391 22.58 -25.02 4.23
N ARG A 392 23.56 -24.28 3.70
CA ARG A 392 24.45 -23.45 4.49
C ARG A 392 23.65 -22.32 5.13
N GLU A 393 23.85 -22.08 6.43
CA GLU A 393 23.38 -20.85 7.07
C GLU A 393 24.13 -19.68 6.43
N ASP A 394 23.45 -18.87 5.61
CA ASP A 394 24.01 -17.65 5.03
C ASP A 394 23.45 -16.41 5.75
N LEU A 395 24.13 -15.28 5.54
CA LEU A 395 23.72 -14.00 6.12
C LEU A 395 22.35 -13.57 5.58
N ILE A 396 21.53 -12.96 6.44
CA ILE A 396 20.25 -12.37 6.05
C ILE A 396 20.46 -10.88 5.85
N VAL A 397 20.10 -10.36 4.69
CA VAL A 397 20.17 -8.94 4.36
C VAL A 397 18.76 -8.37 4.19
N THR A 398 18.54 -7.15 4.68
CA THR A 398 17.27 -6.45 4.47
C THR A 398 17.57 -4.98 4.20
N ALA A 399 17.22 -4.51 3.00
CA ALA A 399 17.36 -3.12 2.59
C ALA A 399 16.02 -2.37 2.72
N THR A 400 16.07 -1.18 3.31
CA THR A 400 14.93 -0.26 3.45
C THR A 400 15.29 1.09 2.86
N PRO A 401 14.61 1.56 1.80
CA PRO A 401 14.88 2.88 1.24
C PRO A 401 14.45 3.96 2.23
N ASN A 402 15.26 5.02 2.35
CA ASN A 402 14.90 6.21 3.10
C ASN A 402 14.08 7.19 2.23
N PHE A 403 14.24 7.11 0.90
CA PHE A 403 13.47 7.87 -0.08
C PHE A 403 12.47 6.96 -0.81
N ARG A 404 11.18 7.29 -0.77
CA ARG A 404 10.17 6.70 -1.67
C ARG A 404 10.19 7.38 -3.04
N ILE A 405 10.42 8.69 -3.01
CA ILE A 405 10.64 9.57 -4.15
C ILE A 405 11.93 10.37 -3.88
N PHE A 406 12.70 10.64 -4.91
CA PHE A 406 13.97 11.37 -4.81
C PHE A 406 13.84 12.72 -5.53
N PRO A 407 13.93 13.86 -4.82
CA PRO A 407 13.96 15.17 -5.45
C PRO A 407 15.26 15.35 -6.25
N SER A 408 15.20 15.43 -7.58
CA SER A 408 16.40 15.65 -8.42
C SER A 408 17.13 16.95 -8.08
N ALA A 409 16.40 17.96 -7.59
CA ALA A 409 16.98 19.22 -7.12
C ALA A 409 18.03 19.02 -6.01
N LEU A 410 17.98 17.93 -5.23
CA LEU A 410 19.02 17.61 -4.24
C LEU A 410 20.40 17.38 -4.89
N CYS A 411 20.46 16.89 -6.14
CA CYS A 411 21.71 16.74 -6.88
C CYS A 411 22.43 18.08 -7.15
N ILE A 412 21.73 19.20 -6.98
CA ILE A 412 22.27 20.56 -7.12
C ILE A 412 22.29 21.26 -5.76
N ALA A 413 21.25 21.09 -4.95
CA ALA A 413 21.07 21.82 -3.71
C ALA A 413 21.88 21.28 -2.53
N ALA A 414 22.15 19.97 -2.52
CA ALA A 414 22.97 19.31 -1.49
C ALA A 414 23.88 18.28 -2.16
N PRO A 415 25.03 18.70 -2.71
CA PRO A 415 26.00 17.80 -3.35
C PRO A 415 26.71 16.87 -2.33
N GLU A 416 26.48 17.07 -1.03
CA GLU A 416 27.01 16.23 0.04
C GLU A 416 26.32 14.85 0.12
N ALA A 417 26.77 14.02 1.05
CA ALA A 417 26.29 12.65 1.18
C ALA A 417 24.84 12.59 1.69
N LEU A 418 23.95 11.92 0.94
CA LEU A 418 22.53 11.74 1.26
C LEU A 418 22.24 10.30 1.67
N ASP A 419 21.59 10.10 2.81
CA ASP A 419 21.24 8.76 3.31
C ASP A 419 20.15 8.11 2.47
N LEU A 420 20.52 7.28 1.50
CA LEU A 420 19.60 6.71 0.52
C LEU A 420 18.84 5.49 1.03
N VAL A 421 19.55 4.59 1.71
CA VAL A 421 19.03 3.28 2.13
C VAL A 421 19.61 2.88 3.49
N SER A 422 18.76 2.29 4.33
CA SER A 422 19.14 1.59 5.55
C SER A 422 19.25 0.08 5.27
N ILE A 423 20.44 -0.51 5.40
CA ILE A 423 20.67 -1.94 5.24
C ILE A 423 20.88 -2.57 6.62
N THR A 424 20.09 -3.61 6.92
CA THR A 424 20.21 -4.43 8.13
C THR A 424 20.77 -5.80 7.73
N LEU A 425 21.87 -6.20 8.37
CA LEU A 425 22.53 -7.49 8.20
C LEU A 425 22.35 -8.32 9.48
N LYS A 426 21.95 -9.58 9.35
CA LYS A 426 21.89 -10.54 10.46
C LYS A 426 22.73 -11.76 10.11
N ASN A 427 23.66 -12.10 10.99
CA ASN A 427 24.60 -13.19 10.79
C ASN A 427 24.26 -14.39 11.70
N PRO A 428 23.56 -15.42 11.18
CA PRO A 428 23.29 -16.64 11.95
C PRO A 428 24.53 -17.53 12.14
N THR A 429 25.59 -17.33 11.35
CA THR A 429 26.74 -18.25 11.30
C THR A 429 27.58 -18.22 12.57
N SER A 430 28.37 -19.28 12.78
CA SER A 430 29.25 -19.46 13.94
C SER A 430 30.51 -18.57 13.93
N SER A 431 30.73 -17.78 12.87
CA SER A 431 31.91 -16.92 12.73
C SER A 431 31.52 -15.50 12.34
N SER A 432 32.35 -14.52 12.72
CA SER A 432 32.12 -13.14 12.31
C SER A 432 32.35 -12.98 10.81
N VAL A 433 31.43 -12.31 10.12
CA VAL A 433 31.50 -12.14 8.66
C VAL A 433 31.70 -10.67 8.30
N LYS A 434 32.65 -10.40 7.40
CA LYS A 434 32.86 -9.09 6.80
C LYS A 434 32.10 -9.01 5.49
N VAL A 435 31.23 -8.02 5.35
CA VAL A 435 30.39 -7.77 4.18
C VAL A 435 30.79 -6.44 3.56
N GLN A 436 31.03 -6.43 2.26
CA GLN A 436 31.15 -5.22 1.46
C GLN A 436 29.76 -4.86 0.93
N LEU A 437 29.21 -3.73 1.38
CA LEU A 437 27.99 -3.16 0.83
C LEU A 437 28.35 -2.20 -0.31
N GLU A 438 27.61 -2.29 -1.41
CA GLU A 438 27.63 -1.30 -2.48
C GLU A 438 26.22 -0.75 -2.69
N CYS A 439 26.09 0.54 -2.96
CA CYS A 439 24.80 1.18 -3.23
C CYS A 439 24.95 2.32 -4.24
N GLU A 440 24.02 2.42 -5.19
CA GLU A 440 23.92 3.51 -6.15
C GLU A 440 22.45 3.86 -6.39
N LEU A 441 22.15 5.16 -6.50
CA LEU A 441 20.96 5.63 -7.18
C LEU A 441 21.29 5.73 -8.68
N GLU A 442 20.74 4.80 -9.46
CA GLU A 442 21.09 4.62 -10.86
C GLU A 442 20.97 5.93 -11.64
N GLU A 443 22.04 6.31 -12.36
CA GLU A 443 22.21 7.57 -13.10
C GLU A 443 22.37 8.85 -12.25
N PHE A 444 21.87 8.91 -11.02
CA PHE A 444 21.86 10.13 -10.20
C PHE A 444 22.94 10.19 -9.11
N SER A 445 23.60 9.08 -8.75
CA SER A 445 24.67 9.09 -7.75
C SER A 445 25.92 8.36 -8.19
N GLN A 446 27.01 8.56 -7.45
CA GLN A 446 28.18 7.69 -7.51
C GLN A 446 27.90 6.39 -6.75
N VAL A 447 28.62 5.32 -7.09
CA VAL A 447 28.57 4.05 -6.35
C VAL A 447 29.26 4.23 -5.00
N CYS A 448 28.50 4.11 -3.92
CA CYS A 448 29.01 4.11 -2.56
C CYS A 448 29.41 2.68 -2.14
N ARG A 449 30.53 2.54 -1.42
CA ARG A 449 31.06 1.26 -0.94
C ARG A 449 31.35 1.33 0.55
N VAL A 450 30.69 0.49 1.35
CA VAL A 450 30.81 0.51 2.82
C VAL A 450 31.12 -0.90 3.35
N PRO A 451 32.27 -1.13 3.98
CA PRO A 451 32.54 -2.39 4.67
C PRO A 451 31.82 -2.45 6.02
N VAL A 452 31.23 -3.59 6.33
CA VAL A 452 30.52 -3.86 7.59
C VAL A 452 30.97 -5.19 8.16
N THR A 453 31.23 -5.25 9.47
CA THR A 453 31.56 -6.50 10.15
C THR A 453 30.39 -6.89 11.04
N VAL A 454 29.84 -8.09 10.84
CA VAL A 454 28.70 -8.60 11.60
C VAL A 454 29.17 -9.74 12.50
N SER A 455 28.92 -9.60 13.80
CA SER A 455 29.29 -10.61 14.80
C SER A 455 28.58 -11.95 14.56
N ALA A 456 29.19 -13.05 15.01
CA ALA A 456 28.64 -14.40 14.90
C ALA A 456 27.36 -14.59 15.73
N ASN A 457 26.71 -15.74 15.58
CA ASN A 457 25.66 -16.28 16.47
C ASN A 457 24.46 -15.34 16.64
N GLY A 458 23.92 -14.84 15.53
CA GLY A 458 22.74 -13.97 15.51
C GLY A 458 23.05 -12.47 15.63
N GLY A 459 24.32 -12.07 15.53
CA GLY A 459 24.73 -10.67 15.46
C GLY A 459 23.96 -9.90 14.40
N THR A 460 23.56 -8.67 14.73
CA THR A 460 22.78 -7.80 13.84
C THR A 460 23.44 -6.43 13.75
N GLU A 461 23.66 -5.95 12.53
CA GLU A 461 24.23 -4.63 12.24
C GLU A 461 23.30 -3.86 11.32
N ARG A 462 23.04 -2.58 11.64
CA ARG A 462 22.28 -1.67 10.79
C ARG A 462 23.18 -0.56 10.31
N LYS A 463 23.23 -0.33 9.00
CA LYS A 463 24.00 0.76 8.38
C LYS A 463 23.12 1.60 7.48
N GLN A 464 23.20 2.92 7.67
CA GLN A 464 22.71 3.89 6.70
C GLN A 464 23.80 4.09 5.65
N ILE A 465 23.42 3.98 4.39
CA ILE A 465 24.33 4.16 3.26
C ILE A 465 24.06 5.52 2.64
N SER A 466 25.01 6.43 2.85
CA SER A 466 24.99 7.76 2.27
C SER A 466 25.59 7.72 0.85
N ILE A 467 24.90 8.25 -0.14
CA ILE A 467 25.38 8.37 -1.52
C ILE A 467 25.83 9.80 -1.81
N THR A 468 26.79 9.97 -2.71
CA THR A 468 27.13 11.29 -3.25
C THR A 468 26.41 11.47 -4.60
N PRO A 469 25.49 12.43 -4.74
CA PRO A 469 24.84 12.71 -6.01
C PRO A 469 25.86 13.07 -7.10
N LYS A 470 25.61 12.64 -8.34
CA LYS A 470 26.33 13.13 -9.52
C LYS A 470 25.89 14.57 -9.76
N HIS A 471 26.85 15.49 -9.77
CA HIS A 471 26.57 16.91 -9.93
C HIS A 471 25.75 17.16 -11.21
N ARG A 472 24.63 17.87 -11.07
CA ARG A 472 23.65 18.19 -12.15
C ARG A 472 22.95 16.99 -12.79
N ALA A 473 22.98 15.79 -12.18
CA ALA A 473 22.12 14.71 -12.65
C ALA A 473 20.64 15.13 -12.52
N GLY A 474 19.85 14.92 -13.58
CA GLY A 474 18.45 15.36 -13.64
C GLY A 474 18.23 16.86 -13.84
N ALA A 475 19.26 17.63 -14.19
CA ALA A 475 19.13 19.06 -14.44
C ALA A 475 18.19 19.40 -15.61
N ASP A 476 17.98 18.45 -16.52
CA ASP A 476 17.09 18.49 -17.68
C ASP A 476 15.77 17.71 -17.48
N LEU A 477 15.56 17.16 -16.28
CA LEU A 477 14.40 16.33 -15.96
C LEU A 477 13.18 17.20 -15.58
N TYR A 478 12.22 17.39 -16.50
CA TYR A 478 10.99 18.18 -16.23
C TYR A 478 9.73 17.35 -16.01
N ASN A 479 9.85 16.03 -16.14
CA ASN A 479 8.82 15.06 -15.84
C ASN A 479 9.36 14.03 -14.86
N PRO A 480 8.60 13.60 -13.85
CA PRO A 480 9.07 12.59 -12.92
C PRO A 480 9.30 11.23 -13.59
N GLU A 481 10.49 10.66 -13.42
CA GLU A 481 10.90 9.41 -14.07
C GLU A 481 11.18 8.30 -13.05
N PRO A 482 10.84 7.04 -13.36
CA PRO A 482 11.20 5.91 -12.52
C PRO A 482 12.72 5.65 -12.61
N THR A 483 13.34 5.36 -11.48
CA THR A 483 14.73 4.88 -11.39
C THR A 483 14.82 3.79 -10.32
N GLN A 484 16.03 3.31 -10.02
CA GLN A 484 16.25 2.22 -9.09
C GLN A 484 17.42 2.53 -8.17
N ILE A 485 17.26 2.20 -6.88
CA ILE A 485 18.35 2.08 -5.94
C ILE A 485 18.90 0.66 -6.12
N ARG A 486 20.10 0.54 -6.66
CA ARG A 486 20.81 -0.74 -6.75
C ARG A 486 21.64 -0.91 -5.50
N TRP A 487 21.49 -2.03 -4.81
CA TRP A 487 22.33 -2.38 -3.69
C TRP A 487 22.88 -3.79 -3.83
N LYS A 488 24.09 -3.98 -3.32
CA LYS A 488 24.80 -5.25 -3.35
C LYS A 488 25.46 -5.51 -2.00
N ALA A 489 25.38 -6.75 -1.52
CA ALA A 489 26.04 -7.21 -0.32
C ALA A 489 26.88 -8.44 -0.64
N VAL A 490 28.20 -8.30 -0.51
CA VAL A 490 29.16 -9.37 -0.83
C VAL A 490 29.98 -9.72 0.41
N ALA A 491 29.95 -10.96 0.85
CA ALA A 491 30.87 -11.45 1.88
C ALA A 491 32.31 -11.44 1.36
N THR A 492 33.24 -11.02 2.22
CA THR A 492 34.65 -10.97 1.85
C THR A 492 35.19 -12.40 1.67
N PRO A 493 35.96 -12.70 0.60
CA PRO A 493 36.53 -14.03 0.40
C PRO A 493 37.28 -14.52 1.65
N GLY A 494 36.95 -15.72 2.12
CA GLY A 494 37.55 -16.33 3.32
C GLY A 494 36.76 -16.16 4.63
N SER A 495 35.61 -15.46 4.63
CA SER A 495 34.77 -15.27 5.82
C SER A 495 33.78 -16.41 6.10
N GLY A 496 33.86 -17.54 5.40
CA GLY A 496 32.98 -18.71 5.60
C GLY A 496 31.55 -18.59 5.06
N SER A 497 31.15 -17.43 4.50
CA SER A 497 29.85 -17.20 3.85
C SER A 497 30.04 -16.93 2.36
N LEU A 498 29.08 -17.38 1.54
CA LEU A 498 29.05 -17.13 0.09
C LEU A 498 28.11 -15.97 -0.27
N LEU A 499 27.70 -15.15 0.71
CA LEU A 499 26.78 -14.04 0.49
C LEU A 499 27.21 -13.20 -0.71
N ASN A 500 26.34 -13.19 -1.72
CA ASN A 500 26.45 -12.36 -2.91
C ASN A 500 25.02 -12.01 -3.31
N GLU A 501 24.39 -11.17 -2.50
CA GLU A 501 23.05 -10.68 -2.77
C GLU A 501 23.13 -9.36 -3.52
N GLU A 502 22.32 -9.24 -4.56
CA GLU A 502 22.13 -8.02 -5.32
C GLU A 502 20.64 -7.84 -5.55
N SER A 503 20.14 -6.64 -5.30
CA SER A 503 18.74 -6.33 -5.51
C SER A 503 18.55 -4.85 -5.82
N THR A 504 17.36 -4.54 -6.32
CA THR A 504 16.99 -3.21 -6.78
C THR A 504 15.70 -2.78 -6.12
N ILE A 505 15.66 -1.55 -5.62
CA ILE A 505 14.45 -0.94 -5.09
C ILE A 505 14.02 0.14 -6.08
N ARG A 506 12.87 -0.04 -6.72
CA ARG A 506 12.32 0.97 -7.63
C ARG A 506 11.88 2.19 -6.83
N ILE A 507 12.33 3.36 -7.27
CA ILE A 507 11.88 4.66 -6.75
C ILE A 507 11.56 5.58 -7.93
N ARG A 508 11.05 6.77 -7.64
CA ARG A 508 10.83 7.80 -8.66
C ARG A 508 11.68 9.02 -8.36
N VAL A 509 12.31 9.58 -9.39
CA VAL A 509 12.97 10.87 -9.30
C VAL A 509 11.99 11.94 -9.76
N LEU A 510 11.89 13.03 -9.00
CA LEU A 510 10.98 14.13 -9.30
C LEU A 510 11.59 15.09 -10.33
N ALA A 511 10.72 15.84 -11.02
CA ALA A 511 11.15 16.89 -11.91
C ALA A 511 12.00 17.95 -11.16
N ILE A 512 12.95 18.57 -11.86
CA ILE A 512 13.90 19.53 -11.28
C ILE A 512 13.21 20.78 -10.72
N ASP A 513 12.06 21.14 -11.27
CA ASP A 513 11.22 22.27 -10.87
C ASP A 513 10.09 21.84 -9.90
N GLN A 514 10.10 20.59 -9.43
CA GLN A 514 9.21 20.13 -8.37
C GLN A 514 9.89 20.29 -7.02
N PHE A 515 9.58 21.40 -6.37
CA PHE A 515 10.12 21.74 -5.06
C PHE A 515 9.45 20.89 -3.98
N VAL A 516 10.26 20.17 -3.22
CA VAL A 516 9.83 19.41 -2.06
C VAL A 516 10.16 20.21 -0.81
N PHE A 517 9.12 20.72 -0.17
CA PHE A 517 9.20 21.53 1.04
C PHE A 517 9.43 20.65 2.26
N ALA A 518 8.76 19.50 2.35
CA ALA A 518 8.95 18.55 3.42
C ALA A 518 8.57 17.13 3.02
N MET A 519 9.27 16.12 3.58
CA MET A 519 9.03 14.71 3.32
C MET A 519 8.80 13.94 4.60
N ARG A 520 7.83 13.02 4.58
CA ARG A 520 7.52 12.20 5.75
C ARG A 520 8.53 11.07 5.91
N ASP A 521 9.19 11.03 7.07
CA ASP A 521 9.92 9.84 7.51
C ASP A 521 8.93 8.90 8.22
N ASP A 522 8.61 7.76 7.57
CA ASP A 522 7.68 6.78 8.14
C ASP A 522 8.27 5.99 9.32
N ILE A 523 9.60 5.96 9.48
CA ILE A 523 10.29 5.26 10.57
C ILE A 523 10.25 6.14 11.83
N ALA A 524 10.63 7.41 11.69
CA ALA A 524 10.56 8.38 12.79
C ALA A 524 9.15 8.92 13.03
N ASN A 525 8.23 8.71 12.08
CA ASN A 525 6.89 9.30 12.04
C ASN A 525 6.93 10.84 12.15
N SER A 526 7.94 11.45 11.53
CA SER A 526 8.15 12.90 11.51
C SER A 526 8.15 13.46 10.08
N LEU A 527 7.96 14.77 9.96
CA LEU A 527 7.95 15.46 8.67
C LEU A 527 9.25 16.26 8.53
N VAL A 528 10.20 15.70 7.79
CA VAL A 528 11.55 16.26 7.61
C VAL A 528 11.47 17.49 6.72
N ASN A 529 12.07 18.59 7.17
CA ASN A 529 12.05 19.88 6.49
C ASN A 529 13.13 19.97 5.40
N TYR A 530 12.72 20.35 4.20
CA TYR A 530 13.57 20.61 3.04
C TYR A 530 13.39 22.03 2.49
N SER A 531 12.76 22.94 3.25
CA SER A 531 12.51 24.33 2.83
C SER A 531 13.76 25.08 2.38
N TRP A 532 14.91 24.81 3.00
CA TRP A 532 16.22 25.34 2.64
C TRP A 532 16.59 25.11 1.17
N MET A 533 16.11 24.01 0.57
CA MET A 533 16.39 23.64 -0.83
C MET A 533 15.89 24.69 -1.83
N ILE A 534 14.95 25.56 -1.43
CA ILE A 534 14.44 26.64 -2.29
C ILE A 534 15.55 27.62 -2.71
N GLY A 535 16.64 27.72 -1.94
CA GLY A 535 17.79 28.55 -2.29
C GLY A 535 18.39 28.20 -3.65
N ALA A 536 18.24 26.95 -4.12
CA ALA A 536 18.74 26.50 -5.41
C ALA A 536 17.93 27.10 -6.59
N TRP A 537 16.67 27.50 -6.36
CA TRP A 537 15.84 28.19 -7.36
C TRP A 537 16.22 29.67 -7.51
N VAL A 538 16.94 30.25 -6.55
CA VAL A 538 17.38 31.65 -6.59
C VAL A 538 18.59 31.77 -7.51
N ASN A 539 18.37 32.34 -8.70
CA ASN A 539 19.35 32.37 -9.79
C ASN A 539 19.63 33.79 -10.28
N THR A 540 20.82 34.31 -9.96
CA THR A 540 21.29 35.63 -10.41
C THR A 540 21.71 35.64 -11.87
N GLU A 541 22.15 34.51 -12.42
CA GLU A 541 22.72 34.39 -13.76
C GLU A 541 21.65 34.18 -14.85
N ASP A 542 20.37 34.08 -14.47
CA ASP A 542 19.26 33.97 -15.40
C ASP A 542 19.16 35.25 -16.28
N PRO A 543 19.16 35.15 -17.62
CA PRO A 543 19.11 36.32 -18.49
C PRO A 543 17.92 37.25 -18.25
N ALA A 544 16.77 36.71 -17.84
CA ALA A 544 15.59 37.52 -17.55
C ALA A 544 15.74 38.29 -16.22
N VAL A 545 16.42 37.68 -15.24
CA VAL A 545 16.79 38.35 -13.98
C VAL A 545 17.78 39.46 -14.26
N GLN A 546 18.79 39.21 -15.10
CA GLN A 546 19.74 40.24 -15.54
C GLN A 546 19.04 41.40 -16.27
N ASP A 547 18.13 41.14 -17.22
CA ASP A 547 17.36 42.21 -17.90
C ASP A 547 16.56 43.08 -16.91
N LEU A 548 15.88 42.44 -15.97
CA LEU A 548 15.11 43.14 -14.94
C LEU A 548 15.99 43.94 -13.98
N MET A 549 17.12 43.37 -13.57
CA MET A 549 18.14 44.03 -12.74
C MET A 549 18.62 45.33 -13.41
N HIS A 550 18.96 45.28 -14.71
CA HIS A 550 19.39 46.46 -15.46
C HIS A 550 18.28 47.52 -15.55
N LYS A 551 17.02 47.11 -15.78
CA LYS A 551 15.87 48.02 -15.82
C LYS A 551 15.61 48.70 -14.47
N ALA A 552 15.71 47.96 -13.38
CA ALA A 552 15.62 48.51 -12.03
C ALA A 552 16.77 49.49 -11.77
N ALA A 553 18.01 49.16 -12.15
CA ALA A 553 19.15 50.04 -11.95
C ALA A 553 18.95 51.40 -12.65
N GLN A 554 18.33 51.45 -13.84
CA GLN A 554 18.04 52.72 -14.54
C GLN A 554 17.06 53.64 -13.79
N ARG A 555 16.29 53.12 -12.82
CA ARG A 555 15.37 53.90 -11.98
C ARG A 555 16.08 54.57 -10.80
N LEU A 556 17.32 54.17 -10.50
CA LEU A 556 18.09 54.73 -9.39
C LEU A 556 18.80 56.03 -9.79
N PRO A 557 18.99 57.00 -8.86
CA PRO A 557 19.71 58.23 -9.14
C PRO A 557 21.12 58.02 -9.71
N ALA A 558 21.83 57.01 -9.18
CA ALA A 558 23.18 56.66 -9.61
C ALA A 558 23.22 55.74 -10.84
N LYS A 559 22.06 55.28 -11.34
CA LYS A 559 21.92 54.31 -12.44
C LYS A 559 22.69 53.00 -12.27
N THR A 560 23.01 52.64 -11.03
CA THR A 560 23.75 51.42 -10.67
C THR A 560 23.17 50.84 -9.39
N ALA A 561 23.21 49.51 -9.27
CA ALA A 561 23.02 48.83 -7.99
C ALA A 561 24.23 49.14 -7.08
N ILE A 562 23.98 49.45 -5.82
CA ILE A 562 25.01 49.78 -4.82
C ILE A 562 25.05 48.70 -3.73
N GLY A 563 23.99 47.90 -3.59
CA GLY A 563 23.84 46.87 -2.57
C GLY A 563 23.81 47.46 -1.17
N TYR A 564 24.39 46.75 -0.20
CA TYR A 564 24.54 47.28 1.16
C TYR A 564 25.60 48.40 1.21
N PRO A 565 25.27 49.60 1.70
CA PRO A 565 26.23 50.68 1.88
C PRO A 565 27.42 50.29 2.77
N ALA A 566 28.61 50.80 2.45
CA ALA A 566 29.84 50.52 3.20
C ALA A 566 29.80 50.97 4.68
N VAL A 567 28.98 51.98 4.99
CA VAL A 567 28.69 52.38 6.38
C VAL A 567 27.40 51.67 6.80
N GLY A 568 27.54 50.53 7.48
CA GLY A 568 26.42 49.72 7.95
C GLY A 568 25.62 50.37 9.09
N GLY A 569 24.40 49.85 9.33
CA GLY A 569 23.53 50.28 10.43
C GLY A 569 22.20 50.91 9.94
N PRO A 570 21.36 51.44 10.85
CA PRO A 570 20.02 51.96 10.52
C PRO A 570 20.02 53.07 9.46
N ALA A 571 21.12 53.81 9.31
CA ALA A 571 21.30 54.85 8.30
C ALA A 571 21.40 54.31 6.86
N ALA A 572 21.68 53.02 6.68
CA ALA A 572 21.73 52.35 5.37
C ALA A 572 20.33 51.95 4.86
N ALA A 573 19.34 51.80 5.75
CA ALA A 573 18.01 51.28 5.41
C ALA A 573 17.29 52.10 4.32
N PRO A 574 17.29 53.45 4.32
CA PRO A 574 16.67 54.22 3.25
C PRO A 574 17.26 53.96 1.86
N SER A 575 18.58 53.70 1.79
CA SER A 575 19.26 53.37 0.53
C SER A 575 18.96 51.96 0.05
N VAL A 576 18.69 51.02 0.96
CA VAL A 576 18.26 49.66 0.61
C VAL A 576 16.81 49.69 0.12
N GLU A 577 15.92 50.38 0.81
CA GLU A 577 14.50 50.50 0.44
C GLU A 577 14.33 51.11 -0.97
N GLN A 578 15.09 52.14 -1.34
CA GLN A 578 15.07 52.70 -2.71
C GLN A 578 15.49 51.68 -3.79
N GLN A 579 16.44 50.80 -3.49
CA GLN A 579 16.86 49.74 -4.41
C GLN A 579 15.78 48.68 -4.55
N VAL A 580 15.13 48.29 -3.45
CA VAL A 580 14.03 47.32 -3.47
C VAL A 580 12.80 47.88 -4.18
N GLU A 581 12.49 49.16 -3.98
CA GLU A 581 11.43 49.86 -4.73
C GLU A 581 11.72 49.81 -6.24
N ALA A 582 12.93 50.15 -6.67
CA ALA A 582 13.32 50.09 -8.07
C ALA A 582 13.18 48.68 -8.68
N LEU A 583 13.53 47.63 -7.92
CA LEU A 583 13.34 46.23 -8.29
C LEU A 583 11.85 45.87 -8.42
N TYR A 584 11.03 46.25 -7.43
CA TYR A 584 9.59 45.97 -7.42
C TYR A 584 8.90 46.62 -8.61
N GLU A 585 9.20 47.88 -8.89
CA GLU A 585 8.62 48.62 -10.00
C GLU A 585 9.03 48.02 -11.36
N ALA A 586 10.26 47.51 -11.50
CA ALA A 586 10.68 46.80 -12.71
C ALA A 586 9.92 45.48 -12.91
N VAL A 587 9.59 44.77 -11.82
CA VAL A 587 8.73 43.57 -11.88
C VAL A 587 7.29 43.95 -12.19
N ARG A 588 6.75 45.02 -11.58
CA ARG A 588 5.39 45.52 -11.86
C ARG A 588 5.21 45.88 -13.33
N ASP A 589 6.18 46.58 -13.92
CA ASP A 589 6.17 46.94 -15.35
C ASP A 589 6.10 45.72 -16.29
N LYS A 590 6.58 44.55 -15.86
CA LYS A 590 6.47 43.31 -16.65
C LYS A 590 5.06 42.72 -16.67
N ASN A 591 4.16 43.21 -15.82
CA ASN A 591 2.76 42.80 -15.75
C ASN A 591 2.57 41.27 -15.63
N ILE A 592 3.37 40.64 -14.76
CA ILE A 592 3.33 39.19 -14.51
C ILE A 592 1.99 38.86 -13.82
N GLN A 593 1.20 38.00 -14.45
CA GLN A 593 -0.12 37.62 -13.96
C GLN A 593 -0.02 36.59 -12.83
N TYR A 594 -0.87 36.72 -11.81
CA TYR A 594 -0.95 35.71 -10.76
C TYR A 594 -1.59 34.42 -11.30
N GLN A 595 -0.89 33.30 -11.18
CA GLN A 595 -1.41 31.99 -11.58
C GLN A 595 -1.03 30.93 -10.56
N ASN A 596 -1.99 30.52 -9.74
CA ASN A 596 -1.79 29.45 -8.76
C ASN A 596 -1.78 28.06 -9.43
N ARG A 597 -0.60 27.55 -9.77
CA ARG A 597 -0.38 26.18 -10.29
C ARG A 597 0.57 25.40 -9.38
N THR A 598 0.06 24.97 -8.23
CA THR A 598 0.83 24.18 -7.25
C THR A 598 0.87 22.69 -7.55
N GLY A 599 0.05 22.20 -8.50
CA GLY A 599 -0.10 20.77 -8.79
C GLY A 599 1.24 20.07 -9.06
N ALA A 600 1.65 19.23 -8.11
CA ALA A 600 2.85 18.40 -8.19
C ALA A 600 2.42 16.93 -8.21
N PRO A 601 2.61 16.22 -9.34
CA PRO A 601 2.25 14.81 -9.41
C PRO A 601 3.25 13.96 -8.60
N TYR A 602 2.81 12.76 -8.20
CA TYR A 602 3.63 11.73 -7.57
C TYR A 602 4.24 12.05 -6.20
N THR A 603 3.75 13.06 -5.49
CA THR A 603 3.98 13.18 -4.04
C THR A 603 2.86 12.51 -3.26
N GLY A 604 3.21 11.75 -2.23
CA GLY A 604 2.20 11.10 -1.39
C GLY A 604 1.31 12.13 -0.70
N SER A 605 0.12 11.72 -0.25
CA SER A 605 -0.84 12.61 0.45
C SER A 605 -0.33 13.22 1.76
N LYS A 606 0.92 12.90 2.16
CA LYS A 606 1.54 13.34 3.42
C LYS A 606 2.86 14.11 3.22
N ASP A 607 3.34 14.26 1.99
CA ASP A 607 4.50 15.09 1.67
C ASP A 607 4.04 16.49 1.25
N LEU A 608 4.88 17.51 1.46
CA LEU A 608 4.59 18.88 1.05
C LEU A 608 5.47 19.23 -0.15
N SER A 609 4.85 19.39 -1.30
CA SER A 609 5.55 19.77 -2.54
C SER A 609 4.67 20.59 -3.46
N GLN A 610 5.31 21.35 -4.35
CA GLN A 610 4.65 22.03 -5.46
C GLN A 610 5.61 22.19 -6.64
N ARG A 611 5.08 22.46 -7.83
CA ARG A 611 5.90 22.96 -8.94
C ARG A 611 6.25 24.42 -8.66
N VAL A 612 7.53 24.76 -8.82
CA VAL A 612 8.04 26.14 -8.68
C VAL A 612 8.82 26.47 -9.94
N ARG A 613 8.33 27.47 -10.68
CA ARG A 613 8.98 27.96 -11.89
C ARG A 613 10.28 28.66 -11.53
N LEU A 614 11.30 28.44 -12.36
CA LEU A 614 12.52 29.23 -12.32
C LEU A 614 12.23 30.68 -12.73
N PRO A 615 13.02 31.66 -12.24
CA PRO A 615 12.82 33.08 -12.51
C PRO A 615 12.56 33.43 -13.98
N GLY A 616 13.40 32.95 -14.90
CA GLY A 616 13.26 33.21 -16.33
C GLY A 616 11.98 32.68 -16.94
N ARG A 617 11.49 31.52 -16.49
CA ARG A 617 10.18 31.00 -16.93
C ARG A 617 9.02 31.86 -16.46
N SER A 618 9.06 32.33 -15.22
CA SER A 618 8.01 33.22 -14.68
C SER A 618 7.92 34.52 -15.47
N VAL A 619 9.07 35.11 -15.83
CA VAL A 619 9.13 36.33 -16.67
C VAL A 619 8.68 36.03 -18.10
N ASN A 620 9.21 34.98 -18.73
CA ASN A 620 8.95 34.67 -20.14
C ASN A 620 7.51 34.23 -20.41
N TYR A 621 6.90 33.49 -19.48
CA TYR A 621 5.48 33.12 -19.58
C TYR A 621 4.53 34.22 -19.09
N GLY A 622 5.06 35.25 -18.41
CA GLY A 622 4.26 36.34 -17.85
C GLY A 622 3.29 35.86 -16.76
N CYS A 623 3.63 34.78 -16.04
CA CYS A 623 2.81 34.30 -14.93
C CYS A 623 3.61 33.67 -13.78
N ALA A 624 3.12 33.84 -12.55
CA ALA A 624 3.75 33.35 -11.33
C ALA A 624 2.71 33.10 -10.22
N ASN A 625 2.91 32.10 -9.37
CA ASN A 625 2.23 32.04 -8.05
C ASN A 625 3.04 32.80 -6.99
N CYS A 626 2.64 32.71 -5.71
CA CYS A 626 3.33 33.40 -4.62
C CYS A 626 4.80 32.97 -4.48
N LEU A 627 5.10 31.68 -4.62
CA LEU A 627 6.46 31.14 -4.48
C LEU A 627 7.32 31.38 -5.72
N ASP A 628 6.76 31.22 -6.92
CA ASP A 628 7.39 31.60 -8.19
C ASP A 628 7.83 33.08 -8.15
N GLY A 629 6.94 33.95 -7.67
CA GLY A 629 7.20 35.38 -7.51
C GLY A 629 8.23 35.67 -6.42
N ALA A 630 8.16 34.96 -5.29
CA ALA A 630 9.12 35.11 -4.21
C ALA A 630 10.55 34.73 -4.65
N VAL A 631 10.70 33.62 -5.39
CA VAL A 631 11.98 33.18 -5.95
C VAL A 631 12.52 34.16 -7.00
N LEU A 632 11.66 34.66 -7.91
CA LEU A 632 12.05 35.68 -8.88
C LEU A 632 12.57 36.94 -8.17
N PHE A 633 11.83 37.44 -7.18
CA PHE A 633 12.22 38.64 -6.46
C PHE A 633 13.46 38.42 -5.58
N ALA A 634 13.59 37.26 -4.94
CA ALA A 634 14.81 36.87 -4.21
C ALA A 634 16.04 36.85 -5.13
N SER A 635 15.87 36.40 -6.38
CA SER A 635 16.95 36.40 -7.38
C SER A 635 17.38 37.82 -7.74
N LEU A 636 16.43 38.75 -7.86
CA LEU A 636 16.70 40.17 -8.10
C LEU A 636 17.39 40.85 -6.92
N LEU A 637 16.92 40.58 -5.69
CA LEU A 637 17.56 41.08 -4.47
C LEU A 637 19.02 40.61 -4.38
N GLN A 638 19.27 39.31 -4.62
CA GLN A 638 20.62 38.76 -4.62
C GLN A 638 21.50 39.37 -5.73
N ALA A 639 20.92 39.62 -6.91
CA ALA A 639 21.63 40.29 -8.00
C ALA A 639 22.03 41.75 -7.66
N PHE A 640 21.36 42.38 -6.70
CA PHE A 640 21.70 43.70 -6.16
C PHE A 640 22.63 43.62 -4.93
N ASP A 641 23.23 42.46 -4.61
CA ASP A 641 24.03 42.24 -3.39
C ASP A 641 23.26 42.54 -2.09
N LEU A 642 21.95 42.23 -2.09
CA LEU A 642 21.11 42.22 -0.90
C LEU A 642 20.86 40.77 -0.44
N ASP A 643 20.70 40.56 0.85
CA ASP A 643 20.47 39.23 1.44
C ASP A 643 18.97 38.91 1.39
N PRO A 644 18.49 38.01 0.50
CA PRO A 644 17.08 37.72 0.38
C PRO A 644 16.62 36.69 1.41
N LEU A 645 15.38 36.88 1.84
CA LEU A 645 14.68 36.02 2.78
C LEU A 645 13.42 35.48 2.11
N ILE A 646 13.10 34.20 2.35
CA ILE A 646 11.83 33.61 1.94
C ILE A 646 11.15 33.05 3.18
N LEU A 647 9.98 33.59 3.51
CA LEU A 647 9.17 33.14 4.62
C LEU A 647 8.04 32.24 4.11
N PHE A 648 8.04 30.99 4.55
CA PHE A 648 7.00 30.02 4.25
C PHE A 648 5.91 30.02 5.32
N LEU A 649 4.67 30.04 4.86
CA LEU A 649 3.43 29.86 5.62
C LEU A 649 2.64 28.69 5.00
N PRO A 650 1.66 28.11 5.70
CA PRO A 650 0.90 26.95 5.20
C PRO A 650 0.27 27.12 3.82
N ASP A 651 -0.19 28.32 3.49
CA ASP A 651 -0.90 28.64 2.26
C ASP A 651 -0.24 29.75 1.42
N HIS A 652 0.90 30.28 1.86
CA HIS A 652 1.52 31.45 1.25
C HIS A 652 3.04 31.50 1.44
N SER A 653 3.71 32.30 0.63
CA SER A 653 5.11 32.65 0.84
C SER A 653 5.32 34.15 0.67
N LEU A 654 6.16 34.72 1.53
CA LEU A 654 6.59 36.11 1.44
C LEU A 654 8.07 36.16 1.11
N VAL A 655 8.45 37.14 0.31
CA VAL A 655 9.85 37.47 0.05
C VAL A 655 10.23 38.69 0.85
N GLY A 656 11.46 38.71 1.33
CA GLY A 656 12.00 39.77 2.16
C GLY A 656 13.49 39.97 1.96
N TRP A 657 14.03 40.93 2.69
CA TRP A 657 15.45 41.26 2.72
C TRP A 657 15.85 41.73 4.11
N LYS A 658 17.15 41.69 4.39
CA LYS A 658 17.71 42.33 5.59
C LYS A 658 17.89 43.82 5.36
N SER A 659 17.55 44.65 6.35
CA SER A 659 17.70 46.11 6.27
C SER A 659 19.15 46.60 6.22
N ALA A 660 20.10 45.76 6.62
CA ALA A 660 21.54 45.97 6.54
C ALA A 660 22.25 44.61 6.45
N ARG A 661 23.55 44.60 6.16
CA ARG A 661 24.35 43.37 6.17
C ARG A 661 24.59 42.89 7.62
N GLY A 662 24.50 41.57 7.82
CA GLY A 662 24.86 40.92 9.08
C GLY A 662 23.67 40.46 9.93
N PRO A 663 23.94 39.67 11.00
CA PRO A 663 22.92 38.90 11.71
C PRO A 663 21.98 39.73 12.62
N ALA A 664 22.35 40.97 12.96
CA ALA A 664 21.52 41.87 13.78
C ALA A 664 20.54 42.73 12.96
N ALA A 665 20.53 42.58 11.63
CA ALA A 665 19.67 43.36 10.76
C ALA A 665 18.20 42.90 10.86
N SER A 666 17.28 43.86 10.87
CA SER A 666 15.85 43.57 10.89
C SER A 666 15.37 43.04 9.53
N PRO A 667 14.53 41.99 9.50
CA PRO A 667 13.91 41.52 8.28
C PRO A 667 12.80 42.48 7.85
N ARG A 668 12.65 42.64 6.54
CA ARG A 668 11.60 43.42 5.87
C ARG A 668 10.95 42.54 4.83
N PHE A 669 9.63 42.61 4.67
CA PHE A 669 8.87 41.75 3.75
C PHE A 669 7.99 42.54 2.80
N ILE A 670 7.76 41.98 1.62
CA ILE A 670 6.86 42.51 0.60
C ILE A 670 5.90 41.43 0.10
N GLU A 671 4.64 41.83 -0.14
CA GLU A 671 3.67 40.97 -0.82
C GLU A 671 3.90 41.07 -2.33
N ILE A 672 4.79 40.23 -2.88
CA ILE A 672 5.16 40.30 -4.30
C ILE A 672 3.96 40.05 -5.24
N THR A 673 2.94 39.32 -4.78
CA THR A 673 1.73 39.07 -5.56
C THR A 673 0.91 40.34 -5.82
N ASP A 674 1.10 41.40 -5.03
CA ASP A 674 0.46 42.70 -5.24
C ASP A 674 0.89 43.36 -6.57
N ALA A 675 2.06 43.00 -7.12
CA ALA A 675 2.50 43.49 -8.43
C ALA A 675 1.57 43.02 -9.56
N ALA A 676 0.94 41.85 -9.42
CA ALA A 676 0.02 41.29 -10.41
C ALA A 676 -1.35 42.01 -10.45
N VAL A 677 -1.66 42.80 -9.42
CA VAL A 677 -2.87 43.63 -9.33
C VAL A 677 -2.55 45.13 -9.37
N ASP A 678 -1.38 45.47 -9.93
CA ASP A 678 -0.90 46.83 -10.20
C ASP A 678 -0.85 47.76 -8.96
N ARG A 679 -0.60 47.19 -7.78
CA ARG A 679 -0.33 47.99 -6.57
C ARG A 679 1.07 48.58 -6.61
N ASN A 680 1.27 49.69 -5.93
CA ASN A 680 2.58 50.31 -5.83
C ASN A 680 3.44 49.70 -4.71
N PHE A 681 4.74 50.00 -4.74
CA PHE A 681 5.70 49.50 -3.76
C PHE A 681 5.28 49.76 -2.30
N ALA A 682 4.79 50.97 -1.99
CA ALA A 682 4.41 51.34 -0.63
C ALA A 682 3.26 50.48 -0.09
N GLU A 683 2.25 50.21 -0.93
CA GLU A 683 1.13 49.34 -0.59
C GLU A 683 1.59 47.88 -0.41
N ALA A 684 2.38 47.36 -1.35
CA ALA A 684 2.87 45.97 -1.31
C ALA A 684 3.81 45.72 -0.11
N SER A 685 4.68 46.68 0.19
CA SER A 685 5.57 46.64 1.36
C SER A 685 4.75 46.66 2.66
N LEU A 686 3.77 47.54 2.77
CA LEU A 686 2.87 47.60 3.93
C LEU A 686 2.10 46.29 4.13
N ASN A 687 1.59 45.69 3.05
CA ASN A 687 0.85 44.44 3.12
C ASN A 687 1.75 43.26 3.53
N GLY A 688 2.94 43.15 2.94
CA GLY A 688 3.94 42.14 3.32
C GLY A 688 4.36 42.26 4.79
N GLN A 689 4.68 43.48 5.22
CA GLN A 689 5.09 43.76 6.59
C GLN A 689 3.97 43.48 7.60
N ARG A 690 2.72 43.89 7.32
CA ARG A 690 1.57 43.57 8.17
C ARG A 690 1.33 42.08 8.28
N ARG A 691 1.55 41.32 7.21
CA ARG A 691 1.37 39.87 7.22
C ARG A 691 2.41 39.18 8.11
N PHE A 692 3.65 39.68 8.10
CA PHE A 692 4.72 39.25 9.01
C PHE A 692 4.42 39.62 10.47
N GLU A 693 3.97 40.85 10.74
CA GLU A 693 3.69 41.33 12.10
C GLU A 693 2.47 40.64 12.75
N ASN A 694 1.51 40.19 11.93
CA ASN A 694 0.29 39.53 12.40
C ASN A 694 0.43 38.00 12.54
N LEU A 695 1.64 37.44 12.40
CA LEU A 695 1.86 36.01 12.59
C LEU A 695 1.50 35.59 14.02
N LYS A 696 0.69 34.54 14.14
CA LYS A 696 0.23 34.00 15.43
C LYS A 696 1.19 32.94 16.01
N VAL A 697 2.20 32.55 15.24
CA VAL A 697 3.22 31.57 15.59
C VAL A 697 4.60 32.23 15.59
N PRO A 698 5.52 31.78 16.45
CA PRO A 698 6.89 32.25 16.40
C PRO A 698 7.51 31.86 15.05
N VAL A 699 8.27 32.79 14.48
CA VAL A 699 9.10 32.52 13.32
C VAL A 699 10.24 31.61 13.76
N GLU A 700 10.31 30.42 13.18
CA GLU A 700 11.45 29.53 13.38
C GLU A 700 12.60 30.08 12.54
N ASN A 701 13.56 30.71 13.22
CA ASN A 701 14.81 31.15 12.64
C ASN A 701 15.76 29.95 12.52
N GLY A 702 16.46 29.85 11.39
CA GLY A 702 17.28 28.69 11.06
C GLY A 702 16.42 27.57 10.46
N GLU A 703 17.07 26.55 9.92
CA GLU A 703 16.41 25.45 9.21
C GLU A 703 16.01 24.35 10.22
N PRO A 704 14.78 24.35 10.78
CA PRO A 704 14.37 23.32 11.72
C PRO A 704 14.43 21.96 11.01
N ARG A 705 14.89 20.90 11.69
CA ARG A 705 14.97 19.57 11.07
C ARG A 705 13.61 18.99 10.71
N GLU A 706 12.57 19.36 11.45
CA GLU A 706 11.23 18.78 11.32
C GLU A 706 10.13 19.84 11.42
N ILE A 707 9.03 19.62 10.70
CA ILE A 707 7.82 20.44 10.75
C ILE A 707 6.80 19.76 11.66
N LYS A 708 6.45 20.42 12.77
CA LYS A 708 5.55 19.84 13.79
C LYS A 708 4.07 19.97 13.44
N ASP A 709 3.67 21.10 12.86
CA ASP A 709 2.28 21.41 12.50
C ASP A 709 2.21 22.01 11.09
N VAL A 710 1.70 21.22 10.15
CA VAL A 710 1.55 21.59 8.75
C VAL A 710 0.50 22.69 8.55
N GLY A 711 -0.49 22.79 9.43
CA GLY A 711 -1.55 23.79 9.35
C GLY A 711 -1.16 25.13 9.97
N ASN A 712 -0.04 25.18 10.70
CA ASN A 712 0.32 26.35 11.49
C ASN A 712 1.85 26.43 11.73
N PHE A 713 2.59 26.93 10.74
CA PHE A 713 4.04 27.15 10.82
C PHE A 713 4.45 28.50 10.22
N ALA A 714 5.64 28.97 10.58
CA ALA A 714 6.32 30.11 9.96
C ALA A 714 7.83 29.81 9.88
N ILE A 715 8.31 29.41 8.71
CA ILE A 715 9.72 29.02 8.50
C ILE A 715 10.41 30.08 7.65
N LEU A 716 11.45 30.71 8.21
CA LEU A 716 12.23 31.72 7.52
C LEU A 716 13.51 31.11 6.94
N VAL A 717 13.62 31.13 5.61
CA VAL A 717 14.82 30.71 4.89
C VAL A 717 15.64 31.93 4.53
N ASP A 718 16.86 32.01 5.09
CA ASP A 718 17.90 32.92 4.64
C ASP A 718 18.65 32.27 3.47
N VAL A 719 18.47 32.80 2.26
CA VAL A 719 19.00 32.17 1.05
C VAL A 719 20.53 32.13 1.06
N ALA A 720 21.19 33.17 1.59
CA ALA A 720 22.65 33.21 1.62
C ALA A 720 23.21 32.19 2.63
N GLU A 721 22.57 32.09 3.81
CA GLU A 721 22.93 31.12 4.83
C GLU A 721 22.69 29.68 4.35
N SER A 722 21.54 29.39 3.74
CA SER A 722 21.25 28.07 3.16
C SER A 722 22.25 27.70 2.06
N LYS A 723 22.62 28.65 1.18
CA LYS A 723 23.62 28.39 0.15
C LYS A 723 24.99 28.03 0.73
N LEU A 724 25.39 28.71 1.82
CA LEU A 724 26.63 28.45 2.54
C LEU A 724 26.60 27.09 3.25
N ASN A 725 25.54 26.81 4.01
CA ASN A 725 25.43 25.63 4.88
C ASN A 725 25.39 24.31 4.09
N HIS A 726 24.86 24.32 2.88
CA HIS A 726 24.69 23.11 2.05
C HIS A 726 25.65 23.05 0.86
N MET A 727 26.60 23.98 0.73
CA MET A 727 27.44 24.16 -0.48
C MET A 727 26.60 24.15 -1.77
N MET A 728 25.50 24.89 -1.73
CA MET A 728 24.40 24.76 -2.67
C MET A 728 24.77 25.30 -4.06
N GLY A 729 24.49 24.51 -5.09
CA GLY A 729 24.49 24.98 -6.47
C GLY A 729 23.23 25.77 -6.82
N THR A 730 23.20 26.38 -8.01
CA THR A 730 22.00 27.03 -8.55
C THR A 730 21.44 26.20 -9.69
N LEU A 731 20.11 26.06 -9.74
CA LEU A 731 19.42 25.37 -10.83
C LEU A 731 19.73 26.07 -12.17
N PRO A 732 19.97 25.32 -13.27
CA PRO A 732 20.34 25.91 -14.54
C PRO A 732 19.25 26.83 -15.07
N ALA A 733 19.66 27.99 -15.59
CA ALA A 733 18.76 28.86 -16.36
C ALA A 733 18.28 28.13 -17.63
N GLN A 734 17.09 28.50 -18.11
CA GLN A 734 16.49 27.92 -19.32
C GLN A 734 16.16 28.97 -20.35
#